data_AF-A0A557QC39-F1
#
_entry.id   AF-A0A557QC39-F1
#
_cell.length_a   1.000
_cell.length_b   1.000
_cell.length_c   1.000
_cell.angle_alpha   90.00
_cell.angle_beta   90.00
_cell.angle_gamma   90.00
#
_symmetry.space_group_name_H-M   'P 1'
#
loop_
_entity.id
_entity.type
_entity.pdbx_description
1 polymer ?
#
loop_
_entity_poly.entity_id
_entity_poly.type
_entity_poly.pdbx_seq_one_letter_code
_entity_poly.pdbx_strand_id
1 'polypeptide(L)'
;MTVTVLTTGPDADVALYYLTEALKLRSQTEVARQLGKNVRTVRRWIAEQAVPAHYHYALQQLLPFGAEAAAEGQFRFIDLFAGVGGIRAAFEGIGGQCVFTSEWDSYAQKTYAENYRDEHPIHGDITQIEAADVPDHDVLLAGFPCQPFSIAGVSKKNALGRAHGFSDETQGTLFFDICRIIEEKQPRAFLLENVKNLLSHDKGRTWDVIKRALIELGYDISPRVVDGAHFVPQHRERILIVGFRRDLGVSFDWDALPLPEKGHKKLGSILHRTDGSEPVLEWDGDRFFDHAARKVQDKYTLTPKLWAYLQNYAAKHRAKGNGFGFGLVFPDSVTRTLSARYYKDGSEILVYQGEDKNPRRLTPRECARLMGFPDTFRIPVSDTRAYQQFAEAAVVPMVAATARLMASSLSEKELASPIDSIELPTDIMSSGRWTKEQLKLAFHLYCQLPFGKLHSKNPEIIALATLIGRTPSAVAMKLVNFASLDPAITSTGRRGLGNASALDREIWDAFHADWEGLALACHALRVKLSPDAVDPEADARVALDDYVGETRRVLTQQRVKQAFFRRAVLASYRGRCCMSQLADARLLVASHIVPWRDDKANRLNPSNGLCLSAIHDKAFDAGLISLTDDCQILVSVQVKRAADPFLNQVVVPLAGRQIELPERFPPTPAFIRHHRESIFVDSVGA
;
A
#
# COMPACT_ATOMS: atom_id res chain seq x y z
N MET A 1 -17.33 37.48 -17.86
CA MET A 1 -18.69 37.44 -18.42
C MET A 1 -19.66 37.22 -17.27
N THR A 2 -20.69 38.04 -17.14
CA THR A 2 -21.74 37.88 -16.12
C THR A 2 -22.41 36.52 -16.29
N VAL A 3 -22.44 35.74 -15.21
CA VAL A 3 -23.02 34.39 -15.17
C VAL A 3 -24.53 34.52 -15.29
N THR A 4 -25.07 34.19 -16.45
CA THR A 4 -26.52 34.02 -16.62
C THR A 4 -26.87 32.62 -16.12
N VAL A 5 -27.44 32.52 -14.92
CA VAL A 5 -28.06 31.28 -14.45
C VAL A 5 -29.28 31.02 -15.33
N LEU A 6 -29.21 29.97 -16.14
CA LEU A 6 -30.33 29.55 -16.97
C LEU A 6 -31.30 28.74 -16.11
N THR A 7 -32.35 29.39 -15.59
CA THR A 7 -33.48 28.70 -14.97
C THR A 7 -34.45 28.26 -16.07
N THR A 8 -34.68 26.96 -16.20
CA THR A 8 -35.80 26.47 -17.01
C THR A 8 -37.07 26.63 -16.18
N GLY A 9 -37.89 27.63 -16.53
CA GLY A 9 -39.24 27.74 -15.96
C GLY A 9 -40.10 26.50 -16.29
N PRO A 10 -41.23 26.31 -15.58
CA PRO A 10 -42.01 25.06 -15.61
C PRO A 10 -42.66 24.69 -16.97
N ASP A 11 -42.66 25.58 -17.97
CA ASP A 11 -43.40 25.40 -19.24
C ASP A 11 -42.55 25.43 -20.54
N ALA A 12 -41.23 25.25 -20.47
CA ALA A 12 -40.38 25.20 -21.68
C ALA A 12 -39.90 23.77 -21.99
N ASP A 13 -39.95 23.35 -23.27
CA ASP A 13 -39.27 22.13 -23.75
C ASP A 13 -37.75 22.27 -23.50
N VAL A 14 -37.28 21.64 -22.43
CA VAL A 14 -35.91 21.73 -21.91
C VAL A 14 -34.88 21.31 -22.96
N ALA A 15 -35.22 20.34 -23.81
CA ALA A 15 -34.32 19.90 -24.87
C ALA A 15 -34.20 20.97 -25.98
N LEU A 16 -35.31 21.61 -26.36
CA LEU A 16 -35.30 22.72 -27.32
C LEU A 16 -34.53 23.93 -26.79
N TYR A 17 -34.69 24.22 -25.50
CA TYR A 17 -33.98 25.30 -24.83
C TYR A 17 -32.47 25.09 -24.89
N TYR A 18 -31.98 23.91 -24.49
CA TYR A 18 -30.54 23.61 -24.54
C TYR A 18 -29.98 23.55 -25.96
N LEU A 19 -30.77 23.07 -26.94
CA LEU A 19 -30.36 23.15 -28.35
C LEU A 19 -30.15 24.61 -28.79
N THR A 20 -31.07 25.50 -28.38
CA THR A 20 -31.01 26.91 -28.75
C THR A 20 -29.80 27.60 -28.13
N GLU A 21 -29.52 27.34 -26.86
CA GLU A 21 -28.32 27.86 -26.20
C GLU A 21 -27.03 27.26 -26.78
N ALA A 22 -27.02 25.97 -27.15
CA ALA A 22 -25.83 25.31 -27.67
C ALA A 22 -25.44 25.87 -29.05
N LEU A 23 -26.45 26.22 -29.86
CA LEU A 23 -26.27 26.83 -31.18
C LEU A 23 -25.81 28.29 -31.13
N LYS A 24 -25.89 28.97 -29.98
CA LYS A 24 -25.25 30.28 -29.80
C LYS A 24 -23.73 30.16 -29.66
N LEU A 25 -23.24 28.99 -29.26
CA LEU A 25 -21.84 28.74 -28.91
C LEU A 25 -21.12 27.84 -29.92
N ARG A 26 -21.87 27.00 -30.65
CA ARG A 26 -21.33 25.99 -31.56
C ARG A 26 -22.11 26.00 -32.87
N SER A 27 -21.46 25.63 -33.97
CA SER A 27 -22.14 25.50 -35.27
C SER A 27 -23.11 24.32 -35.29
N GLN A 28 -24.12 24.37 -36.17
CA GLN A 28 -25.06 23.25 -36.38
C GLN A 28 -24.33 21.93 -36.71
N THR A 29 -23.21 22.02 -37.42
CA THR A 29 -22.38 20.87 -37.80
C THR A 29 -21.71 20.24 -36.58
N GLU A 30 -21.19 21.05 -35.66
CA GLU A 30 -20.55 20.57 -34.44
C GLU A 30 -21.54 19.95 -33.47
N VAL A 31 -22.70 20.59 -33.29
CA VAL A 31 -23.80 20.05 -32.48
C VAL A 31 -24.25 18.71 -33.04
N ALA A 32 -24.46 18.60 -34.37
CA ALA A 32 -24.86 17.35 -35.00
C ALA A 32 -23.82 16.24 -34.81
N ARG A 33 -22.54 16.55 -34.98
CA ARG A 33 -21.43 15.62 -34.75
C ARG A 33 -21.43 15.09 -33.32
N GLN A 34 -21.58 15.97 -32.33
CA GLN A 34 -21.53 15.58 -30.91
C GLN A 34 -22.77 14.80 -30.45
N LEU A 35 -23.91 15.01 -31.10
CA LEU A 35 -25.13 14.22 -30.86
C LEU A 35 -25.17 12.92 -31.68
N GLY A 36 -24.15 12.62 -32.48
CA GLY A 36 -24.13 11.47 -33.38
C GLY A 36 -25.24 11.50 -34.44
N LYS A 37 -25.61 12.71 -34.90
CA LYS A 37 -26.70 12.93 -35.88
C LYS A 37 -26.20 13.63 -37.14
N ASN A 38 -27.02 13.53 -38.18
CA ASN A 38 -26.82 14.31 -39.39
C ASN A 38 -27.20 15.78 -39.14
N VAL A 39 -26.48 16.72 -39.74
CA VAL A 39 -26.77 18.17 -39.68
C VAL A 39 -28.22 18.47 -40.11
N ARG A 40 -28.78 17.70 -41.05
CA ARG A 40 -30.18 17.80 -41.46
C ARG A 40 -31.17 17.54 -40.32
N THR A 41 -30.83 16.65 -39.39
CA THR A 41 -31.67 16.34 -38.21
C THR A 41 -31.70 17.52 -37.25
N VAL A 42 -30.56 18.15 -36.98
CA VAL A 42 -30.48 19.35 -36.14
C VAL A 42 -31.20 20.52 -36.81
N ARG A 43 -31.04 20.72 -38.13
CA ARG A 43 -31.81 21.71 -38.90
C ARG A 43 -33.32 21.50 -38.79
N ARG A 44 -33.78 20.26 -38.86
CA ARG A 44 -35.19 19.91 -38.71
C ARG A 44 -35.71 20.30 -37.32
N TRP A 45 -34.97 19.96 -36.25
CA TRP A 45 -35.35 20.35 -34.89
C TRP A 45 -35.43 21.87 -34.68
N ILE A 46 -34.53 22.64 -35.30
CA ILE A 46 -34.58 24.10 -35.29
C ILE A 46 -35.84 24.61 -36.01
N ALA A 47 -36.14 24.07 -37.18
CA ALA A 47 -37.30 24.48 -37.98
C ALA A 47 -38.64 24.11 -37.33
N GLU A 48 -38.71 22.93 -36.71
CA GLU A 48 -39.91 22.41 -36.04
C GLU A 48 -40.07 22.94 -34.61
N GLN A 49 -39.06 23.64 -34.07
CA GLN A 49 -39.00 24.04 -32.67
C GLN A 49 -39.35 22.90 -31.71
N ALA A 50 -38.81 21.72 -31.99
CA ALA A 50 -39.10 20.51 -31.23
C ALA A 50 -37.87 19.60 -31.19
N VAL A 51 -37.50 19.17 -29.99
CA VAL A 51 -36.38 18.24 -29.77
C VAL A 51 -36.89 17.07 -28.93
N PRO A 52 -36.61 15.80 -29.30
CA PRO A 52 -37.01 14.68 -28.46
C PRO A 52 -36.38 14.82 -27.06
N ALA A 53 -37.22 14.72 -26.02
CA ALA A 53 -36.82 15.00 -24.63
C ALA A 53 -35.57 14.24 -24.16
N HIS A 54 -35.31 13.02 -24.67
CA HIS A 54 -34.12 12.24 -24.32
C HIS A 54 -32.79 12.88 -24.78
N TYR A 55 -32.80 13.86 -25.68
CA TYR A 55 -31.60 14.64 -26.04
C TYR A 55 -31.29 15.79 -25.07
N HIS A 56 -32.16 16.07 -24.09
CA HIS A 56 -31.97 17.19 -23.15
C HIS A 56 -30.57 17.17 -22.50
N TYR A 57 -30.13 16.01 -22.01
CA TYR A 57 -28.85 15.83 -21.34
C TYR A 57 -27.68 15.98 -22.31
N ALA A 58 -27.77 15.35 -23.49
CA ALA A 58 -26.73 15.45 -24.51
C ALA A 58 -26.54 16.90 -25.01
N LEU A 59 -27.62 17.69 -25.05
CA LEU A 59 -27.60 19.11 -25.40
C LEU A 59 -27.12 19.99 -24.25
N GLN A 60 -27.45 19.64 -23.00
CA GLN A 60 -26.97 20.31 -21.80
C GLN A 60 -25.44 20.24 -21.70
N GLN A 61 -24.84 19.09 -22.04
CA GLN A 61 -23.38 18.87 -22.07
C GLN A 61 -22.64 19.74 -23.11
N LEU A 62 -23.36 20.38 -24.04
CA LEU A 62 -22.78 21.29 -25.02
C LEU A 62 -22.62 22.72 -24.49
N LEU A 63 -23.25 23.02 -23.35
CA LEU A 63 -23.31 24.34 -22.74
C LEU A 63 -22.27 24.50 -21.63
N PRO A 64 -21.65 25.68 -21.52
CA PRO A 64 -20.74 26.00 -20.44
C PRO A 64 -21.58 26.36 -19.20
N PHE A 65 -22.11 25.34 -18.53
CA PHE A 65 -22.63 25.54 -17.19
C PHE A 65 -21.44 25.75 -16.27
N GLY A 66 -21.22 27.00 -15.89
CA GLY A 66 -20.15 27.40 -15.01
C GLY A 66 -20.16 26.58 -13.73
N ALA A 67 -19.21 25.66 -13.61
CA ALA A 67 -18.61 25.39 -12.34
C ALA A 67 -17.77 26.63 -11.98
N GLU A 68 -17.75 27.02 -10.71
CA GLU A 68 -16.55 27.67 -10.20
C GLU A 68 -15.39 26.78 -10.62
N ALA A 69 -14.40 27.34 -11.31
CA ALA A 69 -13.18 26.61 -11.65
C ALA A 69 -12.75 25.89 -10.37
N ALA A 70 -12.78 24.56 -10.38
CA ALA A 70 -12.14 23.80 -9.32
C ALA A 70 -10.74 24.39 -9.21
N ALA A 71 -10.35 24.84 -8.01
CA ALA A 71 -9.02 25.40 -7.79
C ALA A 71 -8.00 24.47 -8.47
N GLU A 72 -7.08 25.03 -9.26
CA GLU A 72 -6.03 24.26 -9.94
C GLU A 72 -5.50 23.20 -8.97
N GLY A 73 -5.74 21.92 -9.30
CA GLY A 73 -5.35 20.83 -8.42
C GLY A 73 -3.84 20.85 -8.22
N GLN A 74 -3.38 20.45 -7.04
CA GLN A 74 -1.95 20.37 -6.72
C GLN A 74 -1.21 19.38 -7.63
N PHE A 75 -1.94 18.44 -8.24
CA PHE A 75 -1.46 17.50 -9.25
C PHE A 75 -2.62 17.05 -10.15
N ARG A 76 -2.28 16.53 -11.33
CA ARG A 76 -3.26 16.04 -12.32
C ARG A 76 -3.30 14.52 -12.29
N PHE A 77 -4.48 13.93 -12.40
CA PHE A 77 -4.62 12.47 -12.50
C PHE A 77 -5.65 12.04 -13.55
N ILE A 78 -5.53 10.80 -14.01
CA ILE A 78 -6.51 10.16 -14.89
C ILE A 78 -7.19 8.98 -14.18
N ASP A 79 -8.42 8.68 -14.59
CA ASP A 79 -9.28 7.66 -13.96
C ASP A 79 -9.77 6.65 -15.02
N LEU A 80 -9.08 5.51 -15.11
CA LEU A 80 -9.38 4.43 -16.05
C LEU A 80 -10.23 3.34 -15.39
N PHE A 81 -11.19 2.79 -16.13
CA PHE A 81 -12.19 1.84 -15.58
C PHE A 81 -12.88 2.44 -14.35
N ALA A 82 -13.28 3.71 -14.48
CA ALA A 82 -13.62 4.58 -13.36
C ALA A 82 -14.83 4.11 -12.55
N GLY A 83 -15.73 3.31 -13.16
CA GLY A 83 -16.99 2.92 -12.58
C GLY A 83 -17.79 4.14 -12.14
N VAL A 84 -18.06 4.22 -10.85
CA VAL A 84 -18.77 5.35 -10.23
C VAL A 84 -17.84 6.30 -9.45
N GLY A 85 -16.53 6.26 -9.73
CA GLY A 85 -15.54 7.22 -9.20
C GLY A 85 -15.01 6.90 -7.80
N GLY A 86 -15.06 5.64 -7.38
CA GLY A 86 -14.60 5.24 -6.04
C GLY A 86 -13.11 5.50 -5.79
N ILE A 87 -12.26 5.31 -6.81
CA ILE A 87 -10.83 5.59 -6.72
C ILE A 87 -10.59 7.11 -6.84
N ARG A 88 -11.24 7.77 -7.80
CA ARG A 88 -11.20 9.23 -7.96
C ARG A 88 -11.51 10.01 -6.69
N ALA A 89 -12.60 9.65 -5.98
CA ALA A 89 -13.03 10.35 -4.77
C ALA A 89 -11.90 10.50 -3.74
N ALA A 90 -11.00 9.51 -3.67
CA ALA A 90 -9.86 9.53 -2.78
C ALA A 90 -8.77 10.54 -3.21
N PHE A 91 -8.51 10.68 -4.51
CA PHE A 91 -7.46 11.55 -5.05
C PHE A 91 -7.91 13.02 -5.16
N GLU A 92 -9.19 13.28 -5.43
CA GLU A 92 -9.73 14.64 -5.31
C GLU A 92 -9.67 15.14 -3.86
N GLY A 93 -9.95 14.26 -2.89
CA GLY A 93 -9.91 14.59 -1.46
C GLY A 93 -8.54 15.02 -0.93
N ILE A 94 -7.48 14.83 -1.71
CA ILE A 94 -6.11 15.28 -1.41
C ILE A 94 -5.61 16.37 -2.38
N GLY A 95 -6.52 17.01 -3.11
CA GLY A 95 -6.21 18.14 -4.00
C GLY A 95 -5.82 17.77 -5.43
N GLY A 96 -6.09 16.54 -5.88
CA GLY A 96 -5.88 16.15 -7.28
C GLY A 96 -6.97 16.66 -8.21
N GLN A 97 -6.62 17.00 -9.44
CA GLN A 97 -7.56 17.31 -10.52
C GLN A 97 -7.68 16.12 -11.48
N CYS A 98 -8.90 15.61 -11.69
CA CYS A 98 -9.14 14.61 -12.73
C CYS A 98 -9.13 15.30 -14.09
N VAL A 99 -8.31 14.81 -15.03
CA VAL A 99 -8.14 15.45 -16.35
C VAL A 99 -8.51 14.52 -17.51
N PHE A 100 -8.81 13.27 -17.20
CA PHE A 100 -9.28 12.27 -18.15
C PHE A 100 -9.98 11.14 -17.40
N THR A 101 -11.09 10.67 -17.96
CA THR A 101 -11.88 9.57 -17.40
C THR A 101 -12.24 8.59 -18.52
N SER A 102 -12.04 7.29 -18.30
CA SER A 102 -12.56 6.24 -19.17
C SER A 102 -13.43 5.26 -18.39
N GLU A 103 -14.67 5.09 -18.85
CA GLU A 103 -15.64 4.15 -18.33
C GLU A 103 -16.55 3.69 -19.47
N TRP A 104 -16.69 2.38 -19.67
CA TRP A 104 -17.43 1.82 -20.80
C TRP A 104 -18.93 1.59 -20.53
N ASP A 105 -19.34 1.38 -19.28
CA ASP A 105 -20.73 1.13 -18.90
C ASP A 105 -21.52 2.44 -18.83
N SER A 106 -22.53 2.58 -19.68
CA SER A 106 -23.33 3.80 -19.78
C SER A 106 -24.11 4.15 -18.51
N TYR A 107 -24.44 3.17 -17.65
CA TYR A 107 -25.11 3.45 -16.39
C TYR A 107 -24.12 3.97 -15.33
N ALA A 108 -22.90 3.43 -15.30
CA ALA A 108 -21.80 3.93 -14.50
C ALA A 108 -21.44 5.36 -14.91
N GLN A 109 -21.29 5.64 -16.21
CA GLN A 109 -21.09 7.00 -16.74
C GLN A 109 -22.17 7.97 -16.26
N LYS A 110 -23.45 7.57 -16.31
CA LYS A 110 -24.57 8.41 -15.83
C LYS A 110 -24.42 8.74 -14.34
N THR A 111 -24.02 7.77 -13.53
CA THR A 111 -23.84 7.94 -12.08
C THR A 111 -22.62 8.80 -11.79
N TYR A 112 -21.53 8.58 -12.52
CA TYR A 112 -20.31 9.36 -12.44
C TYR A 112 -20.59 10.83 -12.74
N ALA A 113 -21.21 11.14 -13.89
CA ALA A 113 -21.45 12.52 -14.33
C ALA A 113 -22.37 13.34 -13.40
N GLU A 114 -23.27 12.68 -12.66
CA GLU A 114 -24.11 13.36 -11.66
C GLU A 114 -23.32 13.76 -10.41
N ASN A 115 -22.21 13.07 -10.13
CA ASN A 115 -21.38 13.29 -8.94
C ASN A 115 -20.10 14.08 -9.23
N TYR A 116 -19.61 14.00 -10.47
CA TYR A 116 -18.38 14.60 -10.93
C TYR A 116 -18.68 15.46 -12.17
N ARG A 117 -18.65 16.78 -11.99
CA ARG A 117 -18.95 17.75 -13.05
C ARG A 117 -17.64 18.27 -13.64
N ASP A 118 -17.04 17.45 -14.49
CA ASP A 118 -15.77 17.74 -15.12
C ASP A 118 -15.87 18.69 -16.30
N GLU A 119 -14.73 19.30 -16.63
CA GLU A 119 -14.54 20.05 -17.87
C GLU A 119 -14.20 19.13 -19.06
N HIS A 120 -13.78 17.87 -18.81
CA HIS A 120 -13.51 16.86 -19.83
C HIS A 120 -14.66 15.84 -19.95
N PRO A 121 -14.88 15.25 -21.13
CA PRO A 121 -15.92 14.23 -21.30
C PRO A 121 -15.51 12.90 -20.64
N ILE A 122 -16.51 12.10 -20.28
CA ILE A 122 -16.27 10.69 -19.91
C ILE A 122 -16.07 9.90 -21.20
N HIS A 123 -14.86 9.38 -21.39
CA HIS A 123 -14.53 8.56 -22.54
C HIS A 123 -15.07 7.14 -22.34
N GLY A 124 -15.46 6.49 -23.44
CA GLY A 124 -16.00 5.13 -23.41
C GLY A 124 -14.91 4.06 -23.35
N ASP A 125 -15.01 3.11 -24.27
CA ASP A 125 -14.11 1.98 -24.43
C ASP A 125 -12.64 2.41 -24.64
N ILE A 126 -11.79 2.12 -23.64
CA ILE A 126 -10.37 2.49 -23.63
C ILE A 126 -9.57 1.89 -24.78
N THR A 127 -10.02 0.76 -25.34
CA THR A 127 -9.34 0.08 -26.46
C THR A 127 -9.40 0.87 -27.77
N GLN A 128 -10.29 1.88 -27.84
CA GLN A 128 -10.49 2.74 -29.00
C GLN A 128 -9.81 4.10 -28.85
N ILE A 129 -9.09 4.33 -27.75
CA ILE A 129 -8.47 5.61 -27.43
C ILE A 129 -6.97 5.49 -27.64
N GLU A 130 -6.41 6.32 -28.52
CA GLU A 130 -4.97 6.39 -28.74
C GLU A 130 -4.28 6.98 -27.49
N ALA A 131 -3.12 6.42 -27.13
CA ALA A 131 -2.47 6.80 -25.88
C ALA A 131 -2.00 8.25 -25.93
N ALA A 132 -1.61 8.74 -27.11
CA ALA A 132 -1.22 10.11 -27.36
C ALA A 132 -2.36 11.12 -27.03
N ASP A 133 -3.63 10.72 -27.21
CA ASP A 133 -4.80 11.58 -26.97
C ASP A 133 -5.14 11.72 -25.47
N VAL A 134 -4.56 10.88 -24.61
CA VAL A 134 -4.72 11.00 -23.16
C VAL A 134 -3.92 12.24 -22.69
N PRO A 135 -4.50 13.19 -21.95
CA PRO A 135 -3.75 14.35 -21.45
C PRO A 135 -2.58 13.97 -20.54
N ASP A 136 -1.56 14.82 -20.50
CA ASP A 136 -0.46 14.67 -19.53
C ASP A 136 -1.00 14.78 -18.09
N HIS A 137 -0.45 13.92 -17.23
CA HIS A 137 -0.92 13.73 -15.86
C HIS A 137 0.21 13.21 -14.96
N ASP A 138 0.11 13.49 -13.66
CA ASP A 138 1.08 13.04 -12.65
C ASP A 138 0.76 11.62 -12.17
N VAL A 139 -0.52 11.27 -12.04
CA VAL A 139 -0.97 10.02 -11.44
C VAL A 139 -1.98 9.28 -12.33
N LEU A 140 -1.75 7.99 -12.58
CA LEU A 140 -2.72 7.13 -13.27
C LEU A 140 -3.48 6.25 -12.27
N LEU A 141 -4.80 6.24 -12.34
CA LEU A 141 -5.67 5.39 -11.52
C LEU A 141 -6.36 4.36 -12.40
N ALA A 142 -6.40 3.08 -11.96
CA ALA A 142 -7.12 2.06 -12.71
C ALA A 142 -7.66 0.90 -11.85
N GLY A 143 -8.96 0.63 -11.94
CA GLY A 143 -9.63 -0.55 -11.35
C GLY A 143 -9.93 -1.62 -12.41
N PHE A 144 -8.90 -2.27 -12.95
CA PHE A 144 -9.04 -3.11 -14.14
C PHE A 144 -9.58 -4.52 -13.83
N PRO A 145 -10.35 -5.14 -14.75
CA PRO A 145 -10.88 -6.48 -14.54
C PRO A 145 -9.78 -7.56 -14.56
N CYS A 146 -9.92 -8.58 -13.72
CA CYS A 146 -9.01 -9.73 -13.67
C CYS A 146 -9.24 -10.67 -14.86
N GLN A 147 -8.34 -10.66 -15.84
CA GLN A 147 -8.37 -11.52 -17.05
C GLN A 147 -7.14 -12.45 -17.09
N PRO A 148 -7.26 -13.72 -17.49
CA PRO A 148 -6.10 -14.58 -17.76
C PRO A 148 -5.38 -14.14 -19.05
N PHE A 149 -4.05 -14.26 -19.09
CA PHE A 149 -3.26 -14.02 -20.30
C PHE A 149 -3.15 -15.30 -21.14
N SER A 150 -3.45 -15.23 -22.44
CA SER A 150 -3.44 -16.37 -23.37
C SER A 150 -2.09 -16.54 -24.08
N ILE A 151 -1.55 -17.76 -24.09
CA ILE A 151 -0.28 -18.14 -24.75
C ILE A 151 -0.43 -18.32 -26.28
N ALA A 152 -1.65 -18.28 -26.83
CA ALA A 152 -1.90 -18.71 -28.21
C ALA A 152 -1.18 -17.85 -29.29
N GLY A 153 -0.83 -16.59 -29.00
CA GLY A 153 -0.04 -15.74 -29.89
C GLY A 153 1.45 -16.12 -29.94
N VAL A 154 2.00 -16.57 -28.82
CA VAL A 154 3.42 -16.90 -28.64
C VAL A 154 3.76 -18.24 -29.31
N SER A 155 2.86 -19.23 -29.20
CA SER A 155 3.07 -20.58 -29.76
C SER A 155 3.26 -20.58 -31.29
N LYS A 156 2.65 -19.66 -32.03
CA LYS A 156 2.73 -19.61 -33.50
C LYS A 156 3.99 -18.89 -33.98
N LYS A 157 4.53 -17.95 -33.21
CA LYS A 157 5.76 -17.19 -33.52
C LYS A 157 7.04 -17.95 -33.10
N ASN A 158 6.97 -18.77 -32.05
CA ASN A 158 8.06 -19.68 -31.66
C ASN A 158 8.38 -20.70 -32.77
N ALA A 159 7.38 -21.14 -33.53
CA ALA A 159 7.56 -22.01 -34.69
C ALA A 159 8.22 -21.31 -35.90
N LEU A 160 8.37 -19.98 -35.88
CA LEU A 160 8.87 -19.14 -36.98
C LEU A 160 10.21 -18.45 -36.69
N GLY A 161 10.83 -18.69 -35.52
CA GLY A 161 12.20 -18.27 -35.22
C GLY A 161 12.45 -16.76 -35.18
N ARG A 162 11.45 -15.93 -34.85
CA ARG A 162 11.62 -14.47 -34.68
C ARG A 162 11.96 -14.10 -33.24
N ALA A 163 12.81 -13.09 -33.05
CA ALA A 163 13.22 -12.59 -31.75
C ALA A 163 12.03 -12.00 -30.97
N HIS A 164 12.00 -12.27 -29.66
CA HIS A 164 10.92 -11.95 -28.73
C HIS A 164 11.01 -10.50 -28.22
N GLY A 165 9.88 -9.79 -28.21
CA GLY A 165 9.70 -8.50 -27.53
C GLY A 165 8.40 -8.44 -26.71
N PHE A 166 8.26 -7.39 -25.88
CA PHE A 166 7.10 -7.10 -25.01
C PHE A 166 5.73 -7.15 -25.73
N SER A 167 5.71 -6.92 -27.03
CA SER A 167 4.51 -6.90 -27.88
C SER A 167 4.06 -8.28 -28.38
N ASP A 168 4.80 -9.36 -28.10
CA ASP A 168 4.49 -10.72 -28.60
C ASP A 168 3.69 -11.60 -27.63
N GLU A 169 3.71 -11.32 -26.32
CA GLU A 169 2.96 -12.10 -25.30
C GLU A 169 1.51 -11.60 -25.06
N THR A 170 1.10 -10.50 -25.71
CA THR A 170 0.28 -9.48 -25.02
C THR A 170 -1.00 -9.01 -25.74
N GLN A 171 -1.39 -9.61 -26.86
CA GLN A 171 -2.62 -9.19 -27.55
C GLN A 171 -3.90 -9.68 -26.83
N GLY A 172 -4.67 -8.75 -26.24
CA GLY A 172 -6.11 -8.95 -25.99
C GLY A 172 -6.64 -8.71 -24.56
N THR A 173 -5.87 -8.15 -23.63
CA THR A 173 -6.35 -7.87 -22.25
C THR A 173 -6.26 -6.39 -21.89
N LEU A 174 -7.23 -5.90 -21.12
CA LEU A 174 -7.36 -4.49 -20.70
C LEU A 174 -6.20 -3.97 -19.83
N PHE A 175 -5.41 -4.85 -19.23
CA PHE A 175 -4.17 -4.48 -18.54
C PHE A 175 -3.13 -3.88 -19.49
N PHE A 176 -3.04 -4.36 -20.74
CA PHE A 176 -2.06 -3.83 -21.68
C PHE A 176 -2.47 -2.47 -22.25
N ASP A 177 -3.75 -2.11 -22.23
CA ASP A 177 -4.18 -0.73 -22.50
C ASP A 177 -3.67 0.24 -21.43
N ILE A 178 -3.59 -0.20 -20.16
CA ILE A 178 -2.93 0.57 -19.10
C ILE A 178 -1.44 0.70 -19.41
N CYS A 179 -0.75 -0.41 -19.73
CA CYS A 179 0.67 -0.40 -20.06
C CYS A 179 0.97 0.56 -21.22
N ARG A 180 0.16 0.54 -22.28
CA ARG A 180 0.28 1.41 -23.45
C ARG A 180 0.19 2.90 -23.07
N ILE A 181 -0.73 3.25 -22.16
CA ILE A 181 -0.87 4.63 -21.67
C ILE A 181 0.30 5.00 -20.75
N ILE A 182 0.74 4.09 -19.86
CA ILE A 182 1.91 4.31 -19.00
C ILE A 182 3.17 4.52 -19.83
N GLU A 183 3.37 3.72 -20.89
CA GLU A 183 4.51 3.81 -21.79
C GLU A 183 4.59 5.18 -22.47
N GLU A 184 3.46 5.64 -23.03
CA GLU A 184 3.38 6.92 -23.73
C GLU A 184 3.45 8.13 -22.77
N LYS A 185 2.71 8.10 -21.67
CA LYS A 185 2.50 9.28 -20.81
C LYS A 185 3.47 9.37 -19.64
N GLN A 186 4.13 8.28 -19.29
CA GLN A 186 5.14 8.22 -18.23
C GLN A 186 4.71 8.94 -16.93
N PRO A 187 3.53 8.65 -16.34
CA PRO A 187 3.08 9.32 -15.12
C PRO A 187 4.09 9.15 -13.97
N ARG A 188 4.15 10.09 -13.04
CA ARG A 188 5.04 10.01 -11.87
C ARG A 188 4.70 8.83 -10.97
N ALA A 189 3.41 8.51 -10.86
CA ALA A 189 2.93 7.38 -10.08
C ALA A 189 1.67 6.76 -10.68
N PHE A 190 1.33 5.55 -10.23
CA PHE A 190 0.03 4.96 -10.49
C PHE A 190 -0.52 4.20 -9.28
N LEU A 191 -1.84 4.02 -9.26
CA LEU A 191 -2.52 3.09 -8.37
C LEU A 191 -3.41 2.16 -9.20
N LEU A 192 -3.07 0.87 -9.19
CA LEU A 192 -3.91 -0.17 -9.78
C LEU A 192 -4.62 -0.96 -8.68
N GLU A 193 -5.92 -1.18 -8.84
CA GLU A 193 -6.75 -1.96 -7.93
C GLU A 193 -7.21 -3.26 -8.61
N ASN A 194 -7.20 -4.37 -7.85
CA ASN A 194 -7.76 -5.63 -8.34
C ASN A 194 -8.20 -6.57 -7.19
N VAL A 195 -8.74 -7.73 -7.54
CA VAL A 195 -9.15 -8.78 -6.60
C VAL A 195 -7.96 -9.37 -5.82
N LYS A 196 -8.18 -9.70 -4.53
CA LYS A 196 -7.14 -10.26 -3.65
C LYS A 196 -6.42 -11.51 -4.20
N ASN A 197 -7.13 -12.31 -4.99
CA ASN A 197 -6.64 -13.59 -5.51
C ASN A 197 -5.70 -13.42 -6.72
N LEU A 198 -5.47 -12.20 -7.22
CA LEU A 198 -4.61 -11.92 -8.38
C LEU A 198 -3.23 -12.58 -8.25
N LEU A 199 -2.63 -12.56 -7.05
CA LEU A 199 -1.33 -13.19 -6.75
C LEU A 199 -1.29 -14.70 -7.00
N SER A 200 -2.43 -15.37 -6.85
CA SER A 200 -2.58 -16.83 -7.04
C SER A 200 -3.27 -17.18 -8.34
N HIS A 201 -3.79 -16.19 -9.07
CA HIS A 201 -4.58 -16.38 -10.26
C HIS A 201 -3.76 -17.06 -11.35
N ASP A 202 -4.37 -18.02 -12.04
CA ASP A 202 -3.71 -18.81 -13.07
C ASP A 202 -2.37 -19.43 -12.62
N LYS A 203 -2.33 -19.92 -11.37
CA LYS A 203 -1.14 -20.46 -10.69
C LYS A 203 0.01 -19.44 -10.56
N GLY A 204 -0.34 -18.16 -10.39
CA GLY A 204 0.61 -17.04 -10.23
C GLY A 204 1.04 -16.39 -11.54
N ARG A 205 0.76 -17.01 -12.69
CA ARG A 205 1.21 -16.52 -14.00
C ARG A 205 0.69 -15.11 -14.33
N THR A 206 -0.56 -14.83 -13.98
CA THR A 206 -1.15 -13.50 -14.22
C THR A 206 -0.40 -12.41 -13.46
N TRP A 207 -0.07 -12.66 -12.20
CA TRP A 207 0.70 -11.71 -11.40
C TRP A 207 2.13 -11.53 -11.93
N ASP A 208 2.80 -12.61 -12.33
CA ASP A 208 4.16 -12.55 -12.87
C ASP A 208 4.24 -11.69 -14.14
N VAL A 209 3.27 -11.82 -15.04
CA VAL A 209 3.18 -11.01 -16.26
C VAL A 209 2.95 -9.53 -15.92
N ILE A 210 2.00 -9.23 -15.04
CA ILE A 210 1.72 -7.85 -14.59
C ILE A 210 2.98 -7.23 -13.97
N LYS A 211 3.65 -7.96 -13.07
CA LYS A 211 4.84 -7.49 -12.38
C LYS A 211 5.97 -7.18 -13.36
N ARG A 212 6.26 -8.09 -14.30
CA ARG A 212 7.33 -7.88 -15.30
C ARG A 212 7.03 -6.67 -16.18
N ALA A 213 5.80 -6.57 -16.69
CA ALA A 213 5.39 -5.47 -17.55
C ALA A 213 5.59 -4.10 -16.88
N LEU A 214 5.15 -3.93 -15.63
CA LEU A 214 5.30 -2.66 -14.93
C LEU A 214 6.77 -2.33 -14.60
N ILE A 215 7.59 -3.34 -14.31
CA ILE A 215 9.03 -3.15 -14.07
C ILE A 215 9.76 -2.75 -15.35
N GLU A 216 9.46 -3.41 -16.47
CA GLU A 216 10.01 -3.13 -17.81
C GLU A 216 9.65 -1.71 -18.28
N LEU A 217 8.43 -1.24 -17.96
CA LEU A 217 7.98 0.13 -18.23
C LEU A 217 8.69 1.21 -17.38
N GLY A 218 9.61 0.83 -16.49
CA GLY A 218 10.39 1.80 -15.72
C GLY A 218 9.80 2.16 -14.36
N TYR A 219 8.98 1.30 -13.75
CA TYR A 219 8.36 1.59 -12.45
C TYR A 219 8.82 0.64 -11.35
N ASP A 220 8.89 1.17 -10.13
CA ASP A 220 9.04 0.38 -8.92
C ASP A 220 7.66 0.18 -8.30
N ILE A 221 7.29 -1.09 -8.08
CA ILE A 221 5.95 -1.46 -7.65
C ILE A 221 5.92 -2.06 -6.24
N SER A 222 4.89 -1.68 -5.48
CA SER A 222 4.64 -2.12 -4.11
C SER A 222 3.21 -2.66 -3.99
N PRO A 223 2.98 -3.97 -4.21
CA PRO A 223 1.66 -4.58 -4.03
C PRO A 223 1.34 -4.88 -2.57
N ARG A 224 0.10 -4.63 -2.13
CA ARG A 224 -0.42 -5.10 -0.83
C ARG A 224 -1.89 -5.44 -0.89
N VAL A 225 -2.28 -6.53 -0.22
CA VAL A 225 -3.70 -6.82 0.03
C VAL A 225 -4.16 -6.04 1.26
N VAL A 226 -5.21 -5.24 1.08
CA VAL A 226 -5.83 -4.45 2.15
C VAL A 226 -7.30 -4.82 2.27
N ASP A 227 -7.80 -4.95 3.50
CA ASP A 227 -9.21 -5.25 3.77
C ASP A 227 -9.99 -3.98 4.09
N GLY A 228 -11.10 -3.75 3.39
CA GLY A 228 -12.04 -2.67 3.68
C GLY A 228 -12.58 -2.68 5.11
N ALA A 229 -12.54 -3.82 5.82
CA ALA A 229 -13.01 -3.94 7.20
C ALA A 229 -12.25 -3.07 8.21
N HIS A 230 -11.08 -2.55 7.82
CA HIS A 230 -10.33 -1.53 8.56
C HIS A 230 -10.97 -0.14 8.49
N PHE A 231 -11.91 0.11 7.60
CA PHE A 231 -12.46 1.45 7.31
C PHE A 231 -13.99 1.50 7.25
N VAL A 232 -14.63 0.40 6.82
CA VAL A 232 -16.09 0.27 6.68
C VAL A 232 -16.55 -1.06 7.30
N PRO A 233 -17.84 -1.22 7.66
CA PRO A 233 -18.34 -2.47 8.26
C PRO A 233 -18.55 -3.59 7.22
N GLN A 234 -17.54 -3.86 6.40
CA GLN A 234 -17.55 -4.89 5.35
C GLN A 234 -16.17 -5.53 5.18
N HIS A 235 -16.11 -6.86 5.15
CA HIS A 235 -14.95 -7.57 4.61
C HIS A 235 -14.87 -7.40 3.10
N ARG A 236 -13.83 -6.73 2.62
CA ARG A 236 -13.59 -6.50 1.20
C ARG A 236 -12.09 -6.36 0.96
N GLU A 237 -11.45 -7.49 0.76
CA GLU A 237 -10.03 -7.55 0.47
C GLU A 237 -9.77 -7.28 -1.01
N ARG A 238 -8.81 -6.38 -1.27
CA ARG A 238 -8.35 -5.98 -2.61
C ARG A 238 -6.84 -5.85 -2.61
N ILE A 239 -6.22 -6.22 -3.73
CA ILE A 239 -4.81 -5.92 -3.96
C ILE A 239 -4.73 -4.50 -4.51
N LEU A 240 -3.90 -3.68 -3.86
CA LEU A 240 -3.53 -2.36 -4.31
C LEU A 240 -2.08 -2.43 -4.79
N ILE A 241 -1.84 -2.04 -6.03
CA ILE A 241 -0.52 -2.02 -6.66
C ILE A 241 -0.15 -0.56 -6.85
N VAL A 242 0.69 -0.06 -5.95
CA VAL A 242 1.25 1.29 -6.05
C VAL A 242 2.51 1.20 -6.89
N GLY A 243 2.66 2.09 -7.87
CA GLY A 243 3.87 2.22 -8.68
C GLY A 243 4.39 3.64 -8.70
N PHE A 244 5.71 3.80 -8.63
CA PHE A 244 6.38 5.08 -8.83
C PHE A 244 7.37 4.95 -9.98
N ARG A 245 7.48 6.00 -10.80
CA ARG A 245 8.44 6.05 -11.89
C ARG A 245 9.85 6.02 -11.31
N ARG A 246 10.69 5.11 -11.83
CA ARG A 246 11.95 4.71 -11.20
C ARG A 246 12.98 5.84 -11.08
N ASP A 247 12.95 6.79 -12.01
CA ASP A 247 13.80 7.98 -12.06
C ASP A 247 13.48 9.02 -10.98
N LEU A 248 12.39 8.85 -10.23
CA LEU A 248 11.98 9.76 -9.16
C LEU A 248 12.50 9.33 -7.78
N GLY A 249 13.06 8.14 -7.64
CA GLY A 249 13.68 7.69 -6.39
C GLY A 249 12.75 7.56 -5.18
N VAL A 250 11.45 7.47 -5.41
CA VAL A 250 10.46 7.50 -4.33
C VAL A 250 10.58 6.26 -3.43
N SER A 251 10.82 6.48 -2.15
CA SER A 251 10.76 5.44 -1.12
C SER A 251 9.32 5.29 -0.61
N PHE A 252 8.72 4.12 -0.81
CA PHE A 252 7.35 3.84 -0.38
C PHE A 252 7.29 2.62 0.54
N ASP A 253 6.68 2.79 1.71
CA ASP A 253 6.51 1.72 2.70
C ASP A 253 5.05 1.62 3.13
N TRP A 254 4.46 0.45 2.87
CA TRP A 254 3.10 0.14 3.27
C TRP A 254 2.90 0.13 4.78
N ASP A 255 3.94 -0.10 5.59
CA ASP A 255 3.82 -0.12 7.05
C ASP A 255 3.50 1.27 7.64
N ALA A 256 3.67 2.34 6.86
CA ALA A 256 3.20 3.68 7.21
C ALA A 256 1.70 3.89 6.97
N LEU A 257 0.99 2.93 6.35
CA LEU A 257 -0.46 3.02 6.15
C LEU A 257 -1.19 2.81 7.48
N PRO A 258 -1.98 3.80 7.96
CA PRO A 258 -2.76 3.61 9.17
C PRO A 258 -3.89 2.62 8.91
N LEU A 259 -3.85 1.48 9.62
CA LEU A 259 -4.87 0.45 9.58
C LEU A 259 -5.56 0.35 10.96
N PRO A 260 -6.73 0.99 11.14
CA PRO A 260 -7.53 0.82 12.36
C PRO A 260 -7.91 -0.64 12.60
N GLU A 261 -8.26 -1.01 13.83
CA GLU A 261 -8.72 -2.37 14.12
C GLU A 261 -9.96 -2.74 13.27
N LYS A 262 -9.98 -3.97 12.76
CA LYS A 262 -11.12 -4.46 11.98
C LYS A 262 -12.36 -4.52 12.86
N GLY A 263 -13.48 -4.06 12.32
CA GLY A 263 -14.77 -4.12 13.01
C GLY A 263 -14.97 -3.07 14.11
N HIS A 264 -14.12 -2.03 14.18
CA HIS A 264 -14.41 -0.83 14.96
C HIS A 264 -15.60 -0.04 14.37
N LYS A 265 -15.82 -0.11 13.05
CA LYS A 265 -17.07 0.31 12.40
C LYS A 265 -18.04 -0.87 12.35
N LYS A 266 -19.30 -0.59 12.68
CA LYS A 266 -20.39 -1.56 12.70
C LYS A 266 -21.45 -1.21 11.67
N LEU A 267 -22.20 -2.20 11.20
CA LEU A 267 -23.21 -2.03 10.15
C LEU A 267 -24.22 -0.91 10.48
N GLY A 268 -24.59 -0.76 11.74
CA GLY A 268 -25.50 0.27 12.22
C GLY A 268 -25.07 1.70 11.86
N SER A 269 -23.77 1.95 11.66
CA SER A 269 -23.29 3.28 11.26
C SER A 269 -23.64 3.65 9.81
N ILE A 270 -24.05 2.69 8.97
CA ILE A 270 -24.41 2.93 7.57
C ILE A 270 -25.90 2.73 7.28
N LEU A 271 -26.66 2.13 8.21
CA LEU A 271 -28.09 1.94 8.04
C LEU A 271 -28.84 3.28 8.09
N HIS A 272 -30.02 3.34 7.47
CA HIS A 272 -30.89 4.50 7.60
C HIS A 272 -31.27 4.75 9.08
N ARG A 273 -31.25 6.02 9.49
CA ARG A 273 -31.48 6.46 10.87
C ARG A 273 -32.97 6.69 11.14
N THR A 274 -33.61 5.78 11.86
CA THR A 274 -35.06 5.83 12.14
C THR A 274 -35.42 6.75 13.31
N ASP A 275 -34.44 7.35 13.98
CA ASP A 275 -34.62 8.29 15.09
C ASP A 275 -35.05 9.71 14.64
N GLY A 276 -35.11 9.96 13.33
CA GLY A 276 -35.42 11.26 12.73
C GLY A 276 -34.20 12.07 12.30
N SER A 277 -32.99 11.53 12.47
CA SER A 277 -31.74 12.16 12.02
C SER A 277 -31.30 11.76 10.61
N GLU A 278 -32.13 11.01 9.87
CA GLU A 278 -31.84 10.65 8.48
C GLU A 278 -31.89 11.90 7.58
N PRO A 279 -30.82 12.20 6.82
CA PRO A 279 -30.78 13.38 5.97
C PRO A 279 -31.81 13.29 4.85
N VAL A 280 -32.57 14.36 4.68
CA VAL A 280 -33.50 14.52 3.55
C VAL A 280 -32.71 14.99 2.34
N LEU A 281 -32.62 14.14 1.31
CA LEU A 281 -31.89 14.44 0.08
C LEU A 281 -32.91 14.63 -1.05
N GLU A 282 -32.96 15.82 -1.64
CA GLU A 282 -33.94 16.21 -2.66
C GLU A 282 -34.00 15.20 -3.83
N TRP A 283 -32.85 14.72 -4.30
CA TRP A 283 -32.76 13.79 -5.43
C TRP A 283 -33.12 12.33 -5.09
N ASP A 284 -33.10 11.95 -3.81
CA ASP A 284 -33.59 10.65 -3.40
C ASP A 284 -35.08 10.69 -3.07
N GLY A 285 -35.59 11.83 -2.57
CA GLY A 285 -36.94 11.92 -2.02
C GLY A 285 -37.20 10.77 -1.04
N ASP A 286 -38.37 10.15 -1.13
CA ASP A 286 -38.70 8.97 -0.32
C ASP A 286 -38.32 7.62 -1.00
N ARG A 287 -37.50 7.62 -2.06
CA ARG A 287 -37.22 6.41 -2.88
C ARG A 287 -36.66 5.24 -2.07
N PHE A 288 -35.88 5.53 -1.03
CA PHE A 288 -35.19 4.55 -0.19
C PHE A 288 -35.72 4.50 1.24
N PHE A 289 -36.07 5.66 1.79
CA PHE A 289 -36.51 5.86 3.15
C PHE A 289 -37.71 6.79 3.15
N ASP A 290 -38.79 6.40 3.82
CA ASP A 290 -39.96 7.22 4.05
C ASP A 290 -39.67 8.17 5.21
N HIS A 291 -39.44 9.45 4.91
CA HIS A 291 -39.08 10.43 5.94
C HIS A 291 -40.24 10.77 6.86
N ALA A 292 -41.48 10.70 6.39
CA ALA A 292 -42.67 10.97 7.19
C ALA A 292 -42.90 9.85 8.22
N ALA A 293 -42.81 8.58 7.77
CA ALA A 293 -42.98 7.41 8.62
C ALA A 293 -41.68 6.98 9.33
N ARG A 294 -40.55 7.63 9.04
CA ARG A 294 -39.20 7.34 9.57
C ARG A 294 -38.79 5.88 9.42
N LYS A 295 -39.09 5.28 8.26
CA LYS A 295 -38.82 3.86 8.00
C LYS A 295 -38.24 3.63 6.62
N VAL A 296 -37.47 2.56 6.47
CA VAL A 296 -37.04 2.08 5.16
C VAL A 296 -38.26 1.62 4.36
N GLN A 297 -38.25 1.86 3.05
CA GLN A 297 -39.33 1.46 2.15
C GLN A 297 -39.59 -0.07 2.19
N ASP A 298 -40.86 -0.47 2.28
CA ASP A 298 -41.24 -1.88 2.51
C ASP A 298 -40.78 -2.81 1.38
N LYS A 299 -40.57 -2.28 0.17
CA LYS A 299 -40.05 -3.01 -1.01
C LYS A 299 -38.67 -3.66 -0.81
N TYR A 300 -37.91 -3.24 0.21
CA TYR A 300 -36.61 -3.83 0.55
C TYR A 300 -36.74 -5.08 1.44
N THR A 301 -37.86 -5.24 2.15
CA THR A 301 -38.16 -6.43 2.94
C THR A 301 -38.39 -7.62 2.01
N LEU A 302 -37.77 -8.76 2.32
CA LEU A 302 -37.92 -9.95 1.49
C LEU A 302 -39.36 -10.46 1.53
N THR A 303 -39.86 -10.85 0.35
CA THR A 303 -41.16 -11.52 0.25
C THR A 303 -41.12 -12.87 0.98
N PRO A 304 -42.24 -13.36 1.52
CA PRO A 304 -42.29 -14.66 2.21
C PRO A 304 -41.74 -15.80 1.35
N LYS A 305 -42.04 -15.79 0.05
CA LYS A 305 -41.55 -16.80 -0.90
C LYS A 305 -40.03 -16.77 -1.07
N LEU A 306 -39.44 -15.58 -1.21
CA LEU A 306 -38.00 -15.44 -1.38
C LEU A 306 -37.25 -15.80 -0.09
N TRP A 307 -37.78 -15.38 1.06
CA TRP A 307 -37.20 -15.72 2.36
C TRP A 307 -37.19 -17.24 2.61
N ALA A 308 -38.34 -17.90 2.41
CA ALA A 308 -38.45 -19.35 2.51
C ALA A 308 -37.50 -20.08 1.54
N TYR A 309 -37.36 -19.57 0.31
CA TYR A 309 -36.40 -20.11 -0.66
C TYR A 309 -34.95 -20.06 -0.13
N LEU A 310 -34.51 -18.90 0.39
CA LEU A 310 -33.15 -18.75 0.91
C LEU A 310 -32.89 -19.62 2.15
N GLN A 311 -33.88 -19.76 3.04
CA GLN A 311 -33.84 -20.68 4.18
C GLN A 311 -33.67 -22.13 3.73
N ASN A 312 -34.48 -22.59 2.79
CA ASN A 312 -34.41 -23.94 2.24
C ASN A 312 -33.09 -24.20 1.50
N TYR A 313 -32.60 -23.22 0.75
CA TYR A 313 -31.31 -23.30 0.05
C TYR A 313 -30.16 -23.45 1.04
N ALA A 314 -30.11 -22.62 2.09
CA ALA A 314 -29.10 -22.71 3.14
C ALA A 314 -29.15 -24.06 3.88
N ALA A 315 -30.35 -24.56 4.21
CA ALA A 315 -30.52 -25.87 4.85
C ALA A 315 -30.01 -27.01 3.96
N LYS A 316 -30.33 -26.99 2.66
CA LYS A 316 -29.87 -27.99 1.68
C LYS A 316 -28.35 -28.01 1.55
N HIS A 317 -27.69 -26.86 1.55
CA HIS A 317 -26.23 -26.78 1.45
C HIS A 317 -25.53 -27.19 2.74
N ARG A 318 -26.08 -26.81 3.90
CA ARG A 318 -25.60 -27.26 5.22
C ARG A 318 -25.67 -28.78 5.35
N ALA A 319 -26.76 -29.40 4.90
CA ALA A 319 -26.91 -30.86 4.88
C ALA A 319 -25.85 -31.59 4.01
N LYS A 320 -25.25 -30.88 3.05
CA LYS A 320 -24.17 -31.40 2.18
C LYS A 320 -22.76 -31.08 2.69
N GLY A 321 -22.63 -30.52 3.90
CA GLY A 321 -21.34 -30.08 4.46
C GLY A 321 -20.77 -28.81 3.83
N ASN A 322 -21.57 -28.07 3.05
CA ASN A 322 -21.13 -26.84 2.39
C ASN A 322 -21.60 -25.59 3.17
N GLY A 323 -20.80 -24.52 3.14
CA GLY A 323 -21.11 -23.25 3.81
C GLY A 323 -21.98 -22.26 3.01
N PHE A 324 -22.56 -22.67 1.88
CA PHE A 324 -23.38 -21.78 1.04
C PHE A 324 -24.75 -21.48 1.68
N GLY A 325 -25.21 -20.23 1.58
CA GLY A 325 -26.47 -19.76 2.15
C GLY A 325 -26.54 -18.23 2.15
N PHE A 326 -27.43 -17.67 2.96
CA PHE A 326 -27.54 -16.22 3.15
C PHE A 326 -26.72 -15.73 4.36
N GLY A 327 -26.35 -14.45 4.36
CA GLY A 327 -25.72 -13.75 5.47
C GLY A 327 -26.73 -12.86 6.19
N LEU A 328 -27.24 -13.32 7.33
CA LEU A 328 -28.07 -12.48 8.21
C LEU A 328 -27.14 -11.60 9.06
N VAL A 329 -27.40 -10.30 9.09
CA VAL A 329 -26.55 -9.31 9.76
C VAL A 329 -27.37 -8.39 10.68
N PHE A 330 -26.71 -7.93 11.74
CA PHE A 330 -27.25 -7.09 12.81
C PHE A 330 -26.51 -5.75 12.85
N PRO A 331 -27.02 -4.72 13.55
CA PRO A 331 -26.37 -3.41 13.63
C PRO A 331 -24.91 -3.43 14.14
N ASP A 332 -24.53 -4.41 14.96
CA ASP A 332 -23.18 -4.61 15.51
C ASP A 332 -22.27 -5.48 14.61
N SER A 333 -22.78 -5.94 13.47
CA SER A 333 -22.07 -6.86 12.57
C SER A 333 -21.06 -6.14 11.66
N VAL A 334 -20.10 -6.92 11.18
CA VAL A 334 -19.28 -6.63 9.98
C VAL A 334 -19.78 -7.54 8.87
N THR A 335 -20.11 -6.97 7.71
CA THR A 335 -20.76 -7.70 6.61
C THR A 335 -19.77 -8.52 5.78
N ARG A 336 -20.30 -9.51 5.05
CA ARG A 336 -19.58 -10.14 3.93
C ARG A 336 -19.45 -9.15 2.77
N THR A 337 -18.62 -9.46 1.79
CA THR A 337 -18.43 -8.61 0.61
C THR A 337 -19.74 -8.40 -0.15
N LEU A 338 -20.07 -7.14 -0.45
CA LEU A 338 -21.11 -6.79 -1.42
C LEU A 338 -20.64 -7.23 -2.82
N SER A 339 -21.27 -8.29 -3.35
CA SER A 339 -20.83 -8.95 -4.59
C SER A 339 -21.62 -8.46 -5.80
N ALA A 340 -21.08 -8.63 -7.01
CA ALA A 340 -21.77 -8.31 -8.26
C ALA A 340 -23.08 -9.11 -8.46
N ARG A 341 -23.35 -10.14 -7.63
CA ARG A 341 -24.60 -10.92 -7.64
C ARG A 341 -25.65 -10.38 -6.66
N TYR A 342 -25.32 -9.39 -5.83
CA TYR A 342 -26.20 -8.85 -4.80
C TYR A 342 -27.55 -8.37 -5.37
N TYR A 343 -27.56 -7.85 -6.60
CA TYR A 343 -28.79 -7.39 -7.26
C TYR A 343 -29.86 -8.49 -7.43
N LYS A 344 -29.48 -9.77 -7.41
CA LYS A 344 -30.39 -10.91 -7.64
C LYS A 344 -31.35 -11.10 -6.47
N ASP A 345 -30.81 -11.31 -5.27
CA ASP A 345 -31.59 -11.63 -4.08
C ASP A 345 -31.05 -10.98 -2.79
N GLY A 346 -29.88 -10.33 -2.85
CA GLY A 346 -29.21 -9.71 -1.70
C GLY A 346 -28.74 -10.70 -0.64
N SER A 347 -28.66 -12.00 -0.98
CA SER A 347 -28.43 -13.07 -0.01
C SER A 347 -27.13 -12.93 0.77
N GLU A 348 -26.12 -12.23 0.26
CA GLU A 348 -24.84 -12.03 0.96
C GLU A 348 -24.98 -11.16 2.21
N ILE A 349 -25.93 -10.21 2.22
CA ILE A 349 -26.14 -9.22 3.28
C ILE A 349 -27.64 -8.93 3.44
N LEU A 350 -28.26 -9.59 4.43
CA LEU A 350 -29.66 -9.42 4.80
C LEU A 350 -29.76 -8.84 6.21
N VAL A 351 -30.33 -7.64 6.32
CA VAL A 351 -30.47 -6.90 7.58
C VAL A 351 -31.66 -7.46 8.37
N TYR A 352 -31.40 -7.87 9.61
CA TYR A 352 -32.42 -8.28 10.56
C TYR A 352 -33.33 -7.12 10.97
N GLN A 353 -34.64 -7.35 11.07
CA GLN A 353 -35.65 -6.32 11.34
C GLN A 353 -36.51 -6.59 12.59
N GLY A 354 -36.14 -7.57 13.41
CA GLY A 354 -36.99 -8.12 14.47
C GLY A 354 -37.66 -9.44 14.05
N GLU A 355 -38.19 -10.17 15.03
CA GLU A 355 -38.76 -11.51 14.84
C GLU A 355 -40.04 -11.49 13.99
N ASP A 356 -40.79 -10.38 14.05
CA ASP A 356 -42.09 -10.24 13.37
C ASP A 356 -41.96 -9.87 11.88
N LYS A 357 -40.74 -9.67 11.37
CA LYS A 357 -40.51 -9.26 9.98
C LYS A 357 -39.44 -10.12 9.33
N ASN A 358 -39.69 -10.45 8.06
CA ASN A 358 -38.63 -11.00 7.21
C ASN A 358 -37.44 -10.03 7.15
N PRO A 359 -36.20 -10.53 6.99
CA PRO A 359 -35.07 -9.64 6.82
C PRO A 359 -35.20 -8.84 5.51
N ARG A 360 -34.48 -7.72 5.43
CA ARG A 360 -34.44 -6.87 4.23
C ARG A 360 -33.08 -6.83 3.58
N ARG A 361 -33.07 -6.46 2.30
CA ARG A 361 -31.84 -6.05 1.62
C ARG A 361 -31.40 -4.67 2.10
N LEU A 362 -30.13 -4.34 1.87
CA LEU A 362 -29.65 -2.97 1.95
C LEU A 362 -30.29 -2.12 0.84
N THR A 363 -30.57 -0.85 1.15
CA THR A 363 -30.95 0.12 0.11
C THR A 363 -29.71 0.53 -0.71
N PRO A 364 -29.87 1.06 -1.94
CA PRO A 364 -28.74 1.63 -2.68
C PRO A 364 -27.97 2.71 -1.91
N ARG A 365 -28.65 3.55 -1.12
CA ARG A 365 -28.00 4.54 -0.24
C ARG A 365 -27.14 3.89 0.84
N GLU A 366 -27.65 2.83 1.48
CA GLU A 366 -26.87 2.06 2.46
C GLU A 366 -25.67 1.35 1.81
N CYS A 367 -25.81 0.85 0.58
CA CYS A 367 -24.68 0.31 -0.20
C CYS A 367 -23.63 1.39 -0.50
N ALA A 368 -24.03 2.61 -0.88
CA ALA A 368 -23.12 3.72 -1.10
C ALA A 368 -22.31 4.03 0.18
N ARG A 369 -22.99 4.15 1.32
CA ARG A 369 -22.37 4.34 2.64
C ARG A 369 -21.44 3.20 3.02
N LEU A 370 -21.83 1.96 2.74
CA LEU A 370 -21.03 0.75 3.00
C LEU A 370 -19.71 0.75 2.21
N MET A 371 -19.71 1.36 1.02
CA MET A 371 -18.51 1.56 0.20
C MET A 371 -17.74 2.84 0.57
N GLY A 372 -18.28 3.66 1.47
CA GLY A 372 -17.67 4.89 1.98
C GLY A 372 -17.94 6.15 1.15
N PHE A 373 -18.93 6.11 0.25
CA PHE A 373 -19.42 7.32 -0.42
C PHE A 373 -20.21 8.20 0.56
N PRO A 374 -20.18 9.53 0.39
CA PRO A 374 -20.93 10.45 1.26
C PRO A 374 -22.44 10.33 1.03
N ASP A 375 -23.23 10.80 2.01
CA ASP A 375 -24.69 10.90 1.88
C ASP A 375 -25.10 11.74 0.67
N THR A 376 -24.30 12.75 0.31
CA THR A 376 -24.54 13.61 -0.84
C THR A 376 -24.39 12.93 -2.20
N PHE A 377 -23.88 11.70 -2.26
CA PHE A 377 -23.64 10.98 -3.52
C PHE A 377 -24.95 10.68 -4.26
N ARG A 378 -25.13 11.17 -5.48
CA ARG A 378 -26.35 11.02 -6.28
C ARG A 378 -26.43 9.65 -6.93
N ILE A 379 -27.60 9.02 -6.92
CA ILE A 379 -27.84 7.69 -7.49
C ILE A 379 -28.95 7.79 -8.56
N PRO A 380 -28.61 8.13 -9.83
CA PRO A 380 -29.59 8.45 -10.88
C PRO A 380 -30.11 7.23 -11.65
N VAL A 381 -29.78 6.03 -11.17
CA VAL A 381 -30.09 4.75 -11.80
C VAL A 381 -31.04 3.91 -10.94
N SER A 382 -31.60 2.86 -11.52
CA SER A 382 -32.44 1.88 -10.78
C SER A 382 -31.64 1.15 -9.69
N ASP A 383 -32.33 0.65 -8.66
CA ASP A 383 -31.74 -0.15 -7.59
C ASP A 383 -30.83 -1.28 -8.11
N THR A 384 -31.27 -2.05 -9.12
CA THR A 384 -30.50 -3.14 -9.72
C THR A 384 -29.14 -2.67 -10.24
N ARG A 385 -29.11 -1.54 -10.94
CA ARG A 385 -27.87 -0.95 -11.48
C ARG A 385 -26.99 -0.38 -10.37
N ALA A 386 -27.59 0.30 -9.39
CA ALA A 386 -26.85 0.80 -8.24
C ALA A 386 -26.17 -0.35 -7.46
N TYR A 387 -26.84 -1.48 -7.27
CA TYR A 387 -26.25 -2.66 -6.63
C TYR A 387 -25.04 -3.20 -7.39
N GLN A 388 -25.09 -3.24 -8.73
CA GLN A 388 -23.96 -3.66 -9.56
C GLN A 388 -22.79 -2.68 -9.41
N GLN A 389 -23.06 -1.38 -9.54
CA GLN A 389 -22.06 -0.32 -9.43
C GLN A 389 -21.33 -0.34 -8.08
N PHE A 390 -22.05 -0.38 -6.96
CA PHE A 390 -21.43 -0.40 -5.63
C PHE A 390 -20.72 -1.72 -5.32
N ALA A 391 -21.18 -2.83 -5.92
CA ALA A 391 -20.49 -4.11 -5.79
C ALA A 391 -19.14 -4.14 -6.51
N GLU A 392 -18.97 -3.34 -7.56
CA GLU A 392 -17.73 -3.22 -8.34
C GLU A 392 -16.83 -2.08 -7.84
N ALA A 393 -17.39 -1.07 -7.17
CA ALA A 393 -16.64 0.06 -6.63
C ALA A 393 -15.51 -0.34 -5.65
N ALA A 394 -14.45 0.46 -5.61
CA ALA A 394 -13.44 0.40 -4.57
C ALA A 394 -14.00 0.95 -3.24
N VAL A 395 -13.40 0.54 -2.11
CA VAL A 395 -13.75 1.12 -0.79
C VAL A 395 -13.08 2.48 -0.67
N VAL A 396 -13.86 3.57 -0.78
CA VAL A 396 -13.36 4.95 -0.84
C VAL A 396 -12.37 5.29 0.28
N PRO A 397 -12.67 5.08 1.58
CA PRO A 397 -11.74 5.45 2.66
C PRO A 397 -10.46 4.60 2.68
N MET A 398 -10.51 3.35 2.19
CA MET A 398 -9.33 2.51 2.03
C MET A 398 -8.41 3.11 0.96
N VAL A 399 -8.96 3.46 -0.20
CA VAL A 399 -8.21 4.14 -1.27
C VAL A 399 -7.70 5.50 -0.80
N ALA A 400 -8.49 6.26 -0.04
CA ALA A 400 -8.07 7.56 0.49
C ALA A 400 -6.89 7.46 1.45
N ALA A 401 -6.82 6.40 2.27
CA ALA A 401 -5.66 6.14 3.11
C ALA A 401 -4.41 5.86 2.26
N THR A 402 -4.55 5.05 1.20
CA THR A 402 -3.47 4.78 0.24
C THR A 402 -3.03 6.04 -0.50
N ALA A 403 -3.97 6.83 -1.01
CA ALA A 403 -3.70 8.06 -1.74
C ALA A 403 -2.91 9.07 -0.89
N ARG A 404 -3.28 9.24 0.40
CA ARG A 404 -2.51 10.08 1.33
C ARG A 404 -1.08 9.59 1.54
N LEU A 405 -0.88 8.28 1.66
CA LEU A 405 0.46 7.68 1.78
C LEU A 405 1.29 7.85 0.50
N MET A 406 0.66 7.72 -0.67
CA MET A 406 1.32 7.99 -1.95
C MET A 406 1.72 9.47 -2.06
N ALA A 407 0.80 10.37 -1.72
CA ALA A 407 1.04 11.81 -1.76
C ALA A 407 2.18 12.22 -0.83
N SER A 408 2.24 11.69 0.40
CA SER A 408 3.35 11.97 1.32
C SER A 408 4.71 11.53 0.77
N SER A 409 4.71 10.44 0.00
CA SER A 409 5.93 9.90 -0.65
C SER A 409 6.36 10.72 -1.88
N LEU A 410 5.43 11.49 -2.48
CA LEU A 410 5.69 12.40 -3.60
C LEU A 410 5.96 13.85 -3.15
N SER A 411 5.50 14.23 -1.94
CA SER A 411 5.59 15.59 -1.38
C SER A 411 6.84 15.84 -0.56
N GLU A 412 7.67 14.82 -0.32
CA GLU A 412 9.05 15.03 0.10
C GLU A 412 9.72 15.84 -1.01
N LYS A 413 9.72 17.18 -0.83
CA LYS A 413 10.60 18.12 -1.53
C LYS A 413 11.91 17.42 -1.78
N GLU A 414 12.41 17.46 -3.03
CA GLU A 414 13.81 17.26 -3.41
C GLU A 414 14.69 17.00 -2.19
N LEU A 415 14.67 15.77 -1.69
CA LEU A 415 15.70 15.33 -0.79
C LEU A 415 16.82 14.99 -1.76
N ALA A 416 17.53 16.04 -2.18
CA ALA A 416 18.96 15.92 -2.33
C ALA A 416 19.42 15.12 -1.10
N SER A 417 19.71 13.85 -1.36
CA SER A 417 20.00 12.90 -0.31
C SER A 417 21.13 13.48 0.55
N PRO A 418 21.13 13.28 1.88
CA PRO A 418 22.32 13.54 2.68
C PRO A 418 23.57 12.78 2.18
N ILE A 419 23.42 11.82 1.25
CA ILE A 419 24.53 11.13 0.57
C ILE A 419 25.22 12.03 -0.46
N ASP A 420 24.48 12.88 -1.17
CA ASP A 420 25.04 13.78 -2.18
C ASP A 420 25.66 15.04 -1.58
N SER A 421 25.29 15.41 -0.34
CA SER A 421 25.82 16.58 0.38
C SER A 421 27.02 16.32 1.30
N ILE A 422 27.45 15.06 1.51
CA ILE A 422 28.71 14.77 2.24
C ILE A 422 29.89 15.02 1.30
N GLU A 423 30.45 16.21 1.31
CA GLU A 423 31.77 16.44 0.69
C GLU A 423 32.83 15.56 1.38
N LEU A 424 33.74 14.98 0.58
CA LEU A 424 34.86 14.23 1.14
C LEU A 424 35.72 15.20 1.97
N PRO A 425 35.96 14.96 3.26
CA PRO A 425 36.84 15.82 4.03
C PRO A 425 38.23 15.84 3.38
N THR A 426 38.79 17.03 3.16
CA THR A 426 40.12 17.20 2.56
C THR A 426 41.23 16.54 3.40
N ASP A 427 40.96 16.27 4.67
CA ASP A 427 41.87 15.66 5.64
C ASP A 427 41.59 14.16 5.92
N ILE A 428 40.71 13.49 5.17
CA ILE A 428 40.36 12.07 5.40
C ILE A 428 41.57 11.12 5.32
N MET A 429 42.58 11.49 4.51
CA MET A 429 43.85 10.76 4.35
C MET A 429 44.98 11.29 5.25
N SER A 430 44.70 12.23 6.15
CA SER A 430 45.70 12.82 7.04
C SER A 430 46.25 11.77 8.02
N SER A 431 47.58 11.66 8.06
CA SER A 431 48.29 10.84 9.04
C SER A 431 48.48 11.55 10.39
N GLY A 432 48.00 12.79 10.53
CA GLY A 432 48.07 13.62 11.75
C GLY A 432 47.08 13.21 12.83
N ARG A 433 46.40 14.18 13.47
CA ARG A 433 45.33 13.90 14.46
C ARG A 433 44.17 13.14 13.80
N TRP A 434 43.48 12.29 14.57
CA TRP A 434 42.30 11.56 14.08
C TRP A 434 41.16 12.56 13.79
N THR A 435 40.53 12.41 12.62
CA THR A 435 39.38 13.22 12.22
C THR A 435 38.07 12.55 12.67
N LYS A 436 36.96 13.29 12.64
CA LYS A 436 35.65 12.78 13.03
C LYS A 436 35.21 11.64 12.10
N GLU A 437 35.48 11.76 10.80
CA GLU A 437 35.09 10.81 9.76
C GLU A 437 35.95 9.53 9.80
N GLN A 438 37.26 9.67 10.07
CA GLN A 438 38.14 8.52 10.32
C GLN A 438 37.65 7.70 11.52
N LEU A 439 37.25 8.38 12.60
CA LEU A 439 36.72 7.73 13.79
C LEU A 439 35.34 7.11 13.54
N LYS A 440 34.49 7.75 12.73
CA LYS A 440 33.19 7.16 12.37
C LYS A 440 33.35 5.82 11.66
N LEU A 441 34.23 5.76 10.66
CA LEU A 441 34.54 4.52 9.93
C LEU A 441 35.18 3.45 10.84
N ALA A 442 36.05 3.87 11.77
CA ALA A 442 36.67 2.96 12.74
C ALA A 442 35.65 2.39 13.74
N PHE A 443 34.72 3.20 14.24
CA PHE A 443 33.65 2.72 15.13
C PHE A 443 32.68 1.80 14.38
N HIS A 444 32.29 2.15 13.15
CA HIS A 444 31.45 1.27 12.32
C HIS A 444 32.06 -0.13 12.17
N LEU A 445 33.37 -0.20 11.93
CA LEU A 445 34.09 -1.48 11.87
C LEU A 445 34.18 -2.18 13.23
N TYR A 446 34.36 -1.43 14.33
CA TYR A 446 34.36 -1.97 15.69
C TYR A 446 33.05 -2.74 15.98
N CYS A 447 31.90 -2.20 15.59
CA CYS A 447 30.59 -2.84 15.78
C CYS A 447 30.48 -4.19 15.04
N GLN A 448 31.13 -4.32 13.89
CA GLN A 448 30.96 -5.47 12.99
C GLN A 448 32.01 -6.58 13.17
N LEU A 449 33.08 -6.34 13.94
CA LEU A 449 34.14 -7.31 14.20
C LEU A 449 34.08 -7.88 15.61
N PRO A 450 34.06 -9.20 15.82
CA PRO A 450 34.21 -9.81 17.16
C PRO A 450 35.46 -9.31 17.89
N PHE A 451 35.44 -9.25 19.22
CA PHE A 451 36.53 -8.69 20.02
C PHE A 451 37.89 -9.36 19.74
N GLY A 452 37.91 -10.68 19.59
CA GLY A 452 39.14 -11.44 19.27
C GLY A 452 39.75 -11.15 17.88
N LYS A 453 39.06 -10.39 17.03
CA LYS A 453 39.51 -10.04 15.67
C LYS A 453 40.02 -8.59 15.55
N LEU A 454 40.14 -7.84 16.65
CA LEU A 454 40.60 -6.45 16.67
C LEU A 454 42.14 -6.32 16.63
N HIS A 455 42.79 -6.88 15.59
CA HIS A 455 44.25 -6.88 15.47
C HIS A 455 44.73 -6.44 14.07
N SER A 456 45.96 -5.92 13.99
CA SER A 456 46.53 -5.36 12.74
C SER A 456 46.63 -6.34 11.57
N LYS A 457 46.61 -7.65 11.83
CA LYS A 457 46.59 -8.70 10.79
C LYS A 457 45.19 -8.97 10.19
N ASN A 458 44.12 -8.33 10.71
CA ASN A 458 42.77 -8.59 10.22
C ASN A 458 42.58 -7.91 8.85
N PRO A 459 42.13 -8.64 7.81
CA PRO A 459 41.94 -8.08 6.48
C PRO A 459 41.03 -6.84 6.43
N GLU A 460 39.94 -6.78 7.21
CA GLU A 460 39.03 -5.64 7.24
C GLU A 460 39.66 -4.41 7.91
N ILE A 461 40.54 -4.63 8.90
CA ILE A 461 41.32 -3.56 9.54
C ILE A 461 42.39 -3.02 8.58
N ILE A 462 43.06 -3.91 7.84
CA ILE A 462 44.03 -3.53 6.82
C ILE A 462 43.34 -2.72 5.73
N ALA A 463 42.19 -3.19 5.23
CA ALA A 463 41.42 -2.50 4.21
C ALA A 463 40.97 -1.10 4.68
N LEU A 464 40.43 -0.98 5.89
CA LEU A 464 40.07 0.33 6.44
C LEU A 464 41.30 1.23 6.59
N ALA A 465 42.42 0.71 7.11
CA ALA A 465 43.64 1.49 7.31
C ALA A 465 44.15 2.09 5.99
N THR A 466 44.17 1.31 4.92
CA THR A 466 44.48 1.79 3.57
C THR A 466 43.49 2.87 3.10
N LEU A 467 42.20 2.67 3.34
CA LEU A 467 41.13 3.57 2.90
C LEU A 467 41.19 4.98 3.52
N ILE A 468 41.75 5.10 4.73
CA ILE A 468 41.80 6.38 5.47
C ILE A 468 43.23 6.88 5.71
N GLY A 469 44.23 6.34 5.00
CA GLY A 469 45.62 6.80 5.11
C GLY A 469 46.28 6.51 6.47
N ARG A 470 45.90 5.41 7.13
CA ARG A 470 46.43 4.97 8.45
C ARG A 470 47.18 3.64 8.35
N THR A 471 47.94 3.31 9.39
CA THR A 471 48.53 1.97 9.51
C THR A 471 47.53 0.98 10.13
N PRO A 472 47.57 -0.32 9.77
CA PRO A 472 46.69 -1.33 10.37
C PRO A 472 46.80 -1.40 11.89
N SER A 473 48.00 -1.15 12.43
CA SER A 473 48.22 -1.04 13.87
C SER A 473 47.51 0.17 14.49
N ALA A 474 47.52 1.33 13.83
CA ALA A 474 46.81 2.52 14.32
C ALA A 474 45.29 2.29 14.38
N VAL A 475 44.71 1.68 13.34
CA VAL A 475 43.29 1.32 13.32
C VAL A 475 42.98 0.27 14.39
N ALA A 476 43.75 -0.81 14.48
CA ALA A 476 43.55 -1.83 15.52
C ALA A 476 43.59 -1.23 16.94
N MET A 477 44.57 -0.37 17.23
CA MET A 477 44.63 0.35 18.51
C MET A 477 43.40 1.22 18.74
N LYS A 478 42.90 1.90 17.71
CA LYS A 478 41.70 2.74 17.82
C LYS A 478 40.43 1.93 18.09
N LEU A 479 40.27 0.77 17.46
CA LEU A 479 39.19 -0.17 17.75
C LEU A 479 39.25 -0.67 19.20
N VAL A 480 40.45 -0.92 19.71
CA VAL A 480 40.68 -1.29 21.12
C VAL A 480 40.40 -0.12 22.08
N ASN A 481 40.60 1.14 21.66
CA ASN A 481 40.16 2.31 22.44
C ASN A 481 38.62 2.37 22.53
N PHE A 482 37.89 2.11 21.44
CA PHE A 482 36.42 2.04 21.54
C PHE A 482 35.97 0.89 22.45
N ALA A 483 36.67 -0.25 22.41
CA ALA A 483 36.41 -1.33 23.34
C ALA A 483 36.64 -0.97 24.82
N SER A 484 37.47 0.04 25.13
CA SER A 484 37.65 0.52 26.51
C SER A 484 36.55 1.49 26.96
N LEU A 485 35.73 1.98 26.04
CA LEU A 485 34.52 2.76 26.34
C LEU A 485 33.27 1.87 26.50
N ASP A 486 33.35 0.61 26.06
CA ASP A 486 32.24 -0.35 26.10
C ASP A 486 32.05 -0.96 27.51
N PRO A 487 30.92 -0.68 28.20
CA PRO A 487 30.66 -1.23 29.52
C PRO A 487 30.63 -2.77 29.55
N ALA A 488 30.20 -3.41 28.47
CA ALA A 488 30.12 -4.87 28.37
C ALA A 488 31.51 -5.52 28.30
N ILE A 489 32.50 -4.82 27.75
CA ILE A 489 33.89 -5.30 27.71
C ILE A 489 34.61 -4.98 29.01
N THR A 490 34.53 -3.74 29.49
CA THR A 490 35.27 -3.28 30.68
C THR A 490 34.84 -4.01 31.96
N SER A 491 33.57 -4.39 32.09
CA SER A 491 33.05 -5.18 33.23
C SER A 491 33.60 -6.61 33.31
N THR A 492 34.16 -7.16 32.22
CA THR A 492 34.74 -8.52 32.19
C THR A 492 36.21 -8.58 32.65
N GLY A 493 36.78 -7.47 33.13
CA GLY A 493 38.19 -7.36 33.52
C GLY A 493 39.16 -7.22 32.35
N ARG A 494 38.65 -7.24 31.10
CA ARG A 494 39.40 -6.94 29.89
C ARG A 494 39.61 -5.42 29.80
N ARG A 495 40.86 -4.96 29.89
CA ARG A 495 41.22 -3.55 29.73
C ARG A 495 41.68 -3.30 28.29
N GLY A 496 41.00 -2.41 27.57
CA GLY A 496 41.55 -1.82 26.35
C GLY A 496 42.73 -0.88 26.66
N LEU A 497 43.33 -0.28 25.63
CA LEU A 497 44.34 0.76 25.81
C LEU A 497 43.67 1.96 26.52
N GLY A 498 44.21 2.39 27.66
CA GLY A 498 43.63 3.43 28.52
C GLY A 498 43.63 4.86 27.96
N ASN A 499 43.72 5.01 26.63
CA ASN A 499 43.98 6.27 25.93
C ASN A 499 42.83 6.67 24.98
N ALA A 500 41.57 6.37 25.34
CA ALA A 500 40.42 6.86 24.60
C ALA A 500 40.38 8.40 24.68
N SER A 501 40.47 9.06 23.52
CA SER A 501 40.53 10.51 23.41
C SER A 501 39.18 11.16 23.72
N ALA A 502 39.15 12.48 23.96
CA ALA A 502 37.88 13.21 24.10
C ALA A 502 36.98 13.05 22.85
N LEU A 503 37.60 13.02 21.66
CA LEU A 503 36.90 12.79 20.40
C LEU A 503 36.42 11.34 20.27
N ASP A 504 37.15 10.36 20.82
CA ASP A 504 36.70 8.95 20.84
C ASP A 504 35.40 8.82 21.66
N ARG A 505 35.27 9.58 22.77
CA ARG A 505 34.05 9.64 23.60
C ARG A 505 32.92 10.40 22.93
N GLU A 506 33.20 11.54 22.29
CA GLU A 506 32.19 12.28 21.52
C GLU A 506 31.57 11.41 20.42
N ILE A 507 32.41 10.66 19.69
CA ILE A 507 31.96 9.69 18.69
C ILE A 507 31.16 8.58 19.38
N TRP A 508 31.65 7.99 20.45
CA TRP A 508 30.90 6.97 21.19
C TRP A 508 29.48 7.44 21.59
N ASP A 509 29.35 8.64 22.16
CA ASP A 509 28.08 9.19 22.62
C ASP A 509 27.15 9.58 21.47
N ALA A 510 27.69 10.24 20.43
CA ALA A 510 26.93 10.62 19.24
C ALA A 510 26.31 9.39 18.53
N PHE A 511 26.98 8.25 18.60
CA PHE A 511 26.55 7.02 17.95
C PHE A 511 25.41 6.33 18.69
N HIS A 512 25.43 6.38 20.03
CA HIS A 512 24.31 5.87 20.83
C HIS A 512 23.07 6.75 20.69
N ALA A 513 23.21 8.00 20.22
CA ALA A 513 22.10 8.92 19.94
C ALA A 513 21.49 8.77 18.54
N ASP A 514 22.28 8.43 17.50
CA ASP A 514 21.80 8.30 16.11
C ASP A 514 22.51 7.17 15.34
N TRP A 515 21.99 5.95 15.49
CA TRP A 515 22.51 4.77 14.78
C TRP A 515 22.25 4.81 13.26
N GLU A 516 21.16 5.44 12.84
CA GLU A 516 20.70 5.43 11.44
C GLU A 516 21.48 6.41 10.57
N GLY A 517 21.61 7.66 11.01
CA GLY A 517 22.42 8.67 10.32
C GLY A 517 23.88 8.25 10.20
N LEU A 518 24.39 7.52 11.19
CA LEU A 518 25.72 6.93 11.14
C LEU A 518 25.90 5.91 10.02
N ALA A 519 25.07 4.86 10.00
CA ALA A 519 25.26 3.74 9.07
C ALA A 519 25.25 4.25 7.62
N LEU A 520 24.36 5.22 7.36
CA LEU A 520 24.29 5.93 6.09
C LEU A 520 25.53 6.78 5.81
N ALA A 521 26.00 7.57 6.77
CA ALA A 521 27.19 8.41 6.60
C ALA A 521 28.46 7.57 6.35
N CYS A 522 28.64 6.45 7.07
CA CYS A 522 29.76 5.54 6.88
C CYS A 522 29.72 4.83 5.52
N HIS A 523 28.54 4.41 5.07
CA HIS A 523 28.37 3.82 3.74
C HIS A 523 28.69 4.86 2.65
N ALA A 524 28.15 6.08 2.75
CA ALA A 524 28.44 7.16 1.82
C ALA A 524 29.93 7.49 1.73
N LEU A 525 30.63 7.58 2.88
CA LEU A 525 32.09 7.78 2.92
C LEU A 525 32.84 6.63 2.23
N ARG A 526 32.45 5.37 2.47
CA ARG A 526 33.09 4.20 1.86
C ARG A 526 32.92 4.18 0.34
N VAL A 527 31.71 4.46 -0.15
CA VAL A 527 31.42 4.51 -1.60
C VAL A 527 32.27 5.59 -2.27
N LYS A 528 32.41 6.78 -1.66
CA LYS A 528 33.23 7.85 -2.24
C LYS A 528 34.74 7.59 -2.13
N LEU A 529 35.21 6.91 -1.08
CA LEU A 529 36.63 6.59 -0.87
C LEU A 529 37.10 5.38 -1.71
N SER A 530 36.20 4.48 -2.08
CA SER A 530 36.52 3.31 -2.91
C SER A 530 35.36 2.98 -3.86
N PRO A 531 35.23 3.72 -4.97
CA PRO A 531 34.15 3.54 -5.94
C PRO A 531 34.12 2.15 -6.59
N ASP A 532 35.29 1.52 -6.71
CA ASP A 532 35.49 0.23 -7.38
C ASP A 532 35.43 -0.98 -6.42
N ALA A 533 35.25 -0.76 -5.11
CA ALA A 533 35.14 -1.86 -4.16
C ALA A 533 33.77 -2.53 -4.27
N VAL A 534 33.77 -3.84 -4.53
CA VAL A 534 32.57 -4.68 -4.45
C VAL A 534 32.03 -4.62 -3.01
N ASP A 535 30.80 -4.15 -2.83
CA ASP A 535 30.14 -4.08 -1.52
C ASP A 535 30.03 -5.49 -0.92
N PRO A 536 30.79 -5.82 0.16
CA PRO A 536 30.72 -7.13 0.79
C PRO A 536 29.35 -7.42 1.43
N GLU A 537 28.51 -6.40 1.59
CA GLU A 537 27.16 -6.49 2.15
C GLU A 537 26.08 -6.79 1.09
N ALA A 538 26.46 -6.87 -0.18
CA ALA A 538 25.56 -7.21 -1.29
C ALA A 538 25.14 -8.70 -1.31
N ASP A 539 25.79 -9.59 -0.56
CA ASP A 539 25.61 -11.04 -0.63
C ASP A 539 24.57 -11.61 0.36
N ALA A 540 23.53 -10.84 0.66
CA ALA A 540 22.34 -11.30 1.38
C ALA A 540 21.18 -11.59 0.41
N ARG A 541 21.35 -12.66 -0.39
CA ARG A 541 20.30 -13.40 -1.12
C ARG A 541 19.21 -12.57 -1.84
N VAL A 542 19.55 -11.88 -2.93
CA VAL A 542 18.81 -11.83 -4.21
C VAL A 542 19.80 -11.32 -5.26
N ALA A 543 20.01 -12.06 -6.36
CA ALA A 543 20.80 -11.59 -7.50
C ALA A 543 20.19 -10.31 -8.08
N LEU A 544 20.97 -9.24 -8.09
CA LEU A 544 20.61 -7.88 -8.49
C LEU A 544 21.04 -7.62 -9.94
N ASP A 545 20.51 -8.37 -10.89
CA ASP A 545 20.87 -8.15 -12.29
C ASP A 545 19.94 -7.13 -13.00
N ASP A 546 18.82 -6.73 -12.38
CA ASP A 546 17.74 -6.00 -13.09
C ASP A 546 17.31 -4.65 -12.46
N TYR A 547 18.13 -4.01 -11.61
CA TYR A 547 17.75 -2.74 -10.95
C TYR A 547 18.61 -1.55 -11.40
N VAL A 548 17.96 -0.45 -11.78
CA VAL A 548 18.62 0.80 -12.21
C VAL A 548 18.70 1.81 -11.06
N GLY A 549 19.82 2.53 -10.97
CA GLY A 549 20.02 3.82 -10.29
C GLY A 549 19.42 3.98 -8.90
N GLU A 550 18.17 4.42 -8.81
CA GLU A 550 17.56 4.94 -7.60
C GLU A 550 16.79 3.91 -6.79
N THR A 551 16.12 2.95 -7.43
CA THR A 551 15.68 1.70 -6.77
C THR A 551 16.88 0.96 -6.22
N ARG A 552 17.99 0.93 -6.98
CA ARG A 552 19.25 0.41 -6.48
C ARG A 552 19.67 1.21 -5.26
N ARG A 553 19.59 2.55 -5.22
CA ARG A 553 19.95 3.37 -4.05
C ARG A 553 19.05 3.15 -2.83
N VAL A 554 17.73 3.13 -2.94
CA VAL A 554 16.81 2.90 -1.80
C VAL A 554 16.95 1.47 -1.29
N LEU A 555 16.94 0.48 -2.19
CA LEU A 555 17.23 -0.91 -1.81
C LEU A 555 18.63 -1.04 -1.23
N THR A 556 19.62 -0.28 -1.71
CA THR A 556 20.98 -0.25 -1.15
C THR A 556 20.98 0.38 0.23
N GLN A 557 20.32 1.52 0.46
CA GLN A 557 20.24 2.14 1.78
C GLN A 557 19.54 1.22 2.79
N GLN A 558 18.42 0.60 2.42
CA GLN A 558 17.72 -0.35 3.27
C GLN A 558 18.55 -1.61 3.52
N ARG A 559 19.23 -2.15 2.49
CA ARG A 559 20.16 -3.27 2.65
C ARG A 559 21.35 -2.93 3.52
N VAL A 560 21.94 -1.76 3.37
CA VAL A 560 23.06 -1.27 4.20
C VAL A 560 22.61 -1.17 5.65
N LYS A 561 21.43 -0.58 5.89
CA LYS A 561 20.82 -0.52 7.23
C LYS A 561 20.64 -1.93 7.82
N GLN A 562 20.01 -2.84 7.09
CA GLN A 562 19.75 -4.21 7.54
C GLN A 562 21.02 -5.06 7.68
N ALA A 563 21.99 -4.90 6.78
CA ALA A 563 23.25 -5.60 6.76
C ALA A 563 24.15 -5.14 7.90
N PHE A 564 24.24 -3.83 8.15
CA PHE A 564 24.91 -3.28 9.32
C PHE A 564 24.35 -3.88 10.61
N PHE A 565 23.03 -3.78 10.82
CA PHE A 565 22.38 -4.32 12.02
C PHE A 565 22.67 -5.82 12.17
N ARG A 566 22.48 -6.58 11.09
CA ARG A 566 22.74 -8.02 11.06
C ARG A 566 24.17 -8.35 11.46
N ARG A 567 25.16 -7.71 10.82
CA ARG A 567 26.58 -7.96 11.09
C ARG A 567 26.95 -7.58 12.52
N ALA A 568 26.45 -6.44 13.01
CA ALA A 568 26.71 -6.00 14.37
C ALA A 568 26.16 -6.99 15.41
N VAL A 569 24.90 -7.42 15.27
CA VAL A 569 24.28 -8.41 16.15
C VAL A 569 25.05 -9.73 16.10
N LEU A 570 25.27 -10.30 14.90
CA LEU A 570 25.97 -11.58 14.77
C LEU A 570 27.40 -11.50 15.34
N ALA A 571 28.14 -10.43 15.06
CA ALA A 571 29.49 -10.24 15.60
C ALA A 571 29.48 -10.20 17.13
N SER A 572 28.46 -9.57 17.73
CA SER A 572 28.31 -9.52 19.18
C SER A 572 28.07 -10.87 19.83
N TYR A 573 27.33 -11.76 19.16
CA TYR A 573 27.09 -13.14 19.59
C TYR A 573 28.10 -14.16 19.03
N ARG A 574 29.27 -13.69 18.54
CA ARG A 574 30.31 -14.54 17.92
C ARG A 574 29.80 -15.45 16.79
N GLY A 575 28.76 -15.01 16.08
CA GLY A 575 28.11 -15.75 15.00
C GLY A 575 27.39 -17.01 15.48
N ARG A 576 26.82 -17.00 16.69
CA ARG A 576 26.07 -18.13 17.24
C ARG A 576 24.70 -17.70 17.73
N CYS A 577 23.72 -18.59 17.59
CA CYS A 577 22.41 -18.37 18.20
C CYS A 577 22.54 -18.34 19.72
N CYS A 578 22.01 -17.30 20.38
CA CYS A 578 22.09 -17.13 21.83
C CYS A 578 21.33 -18.21 22.62
N MET A 579 20.38 -18.92 21.99
CA MET A 579 19.57 -19.95 22.62
C MET A 579 20.05 -21.39 22.33
N SER A 580 20.48 -21.69 21.09
CA SER A 580 20.88 -23.06 20.68
C SER A 580 22.37 -23.24 20.41
N GLN A 581 23.17 -22.17 20.41
CA GLN A 581 24.58 -22.19 20.01
C GLN A 581 24.85 -22.59 18.55
N LEU A 582 23.80 -22.68 17.72
CA LEU A 582 23.92 -22.91 16.28
C LEU A 582 24.87 -21.87 15.67
N ALA A 583 25.88 -22.32 14.94
CA ALA A 583 26.93 -21.45 14.39
C ALA A 583 26.87 -21.31 12.84
N ASP A 584 25.93 -21.99 12.19
CA ASP A 584 25.76 -21.87 10.73
C ASP A 584 25.07 -20.55 10.40
N ALA A 585 25.85 -19.59 9.90
CA ALA A 585 25.38 -18.25 9.58
C ALA A 585 24.18 -18.21 8.62
N ARG A 586 23.97 -19.24 7.79
CA ARG A 586 22.83 -19.33 6.85
C ARG A 586 21.50 -19.56 7.55
N LEU A 587 21.54 -20.07 8.78
CA LEU A 587 20.38 -20.36 9.62
C LEU A 587 20.21 -19.37 10.78
N LEU A 588 21.10 -18.37 10.85
CA LEU A 588 21.07 -17.33 11.88
C LEU A 588 20.36 -16.08 11.38
N VAL A 589 19.47 -15.56 12.21
CA VAL A 589 18.72 -14.32 12.02
C VAL A 589 19.16 -13.32 13.09
N ALA A 590 19.29 -12.05 12.71
CA ALA A 590 19.41 -10.95 13.66
C ALA A 590 17.97 -10.47 13.93
N SER A 591 17.39 -10.99 15.00
CA SER A 591 16.00 -10.74 15.39
C SER A 591 15.90 -9.47 16.22
N HIS A 592 14.86 -8.67 15.99
CA HIS A 592 14.61 -7.44 16.74
C HIS A 592 13.81 -7.75 18.01
N ILE A 593 14.22 -7.19 19.15
CA ILE A 593 13.50 -7.36 20.42
C ILE A 593 12.22 -6.51 20.40
N VAL A 594 12.37 -5.20 20.14
CA VAL A 594 11.26 -4.31 19.78
C VAL A 594 11.15 -4.31 18.26
N PRO A 595 10.00 -4.68 17.68
CA PRO A 595 9.83 -4.80 16.24
C PRO A 595 10.26 -3.53 15.50
N TRP A 596 10.83 -3.72 14.31
CA TRP A 596 11.34 -2.64 13.48
C TRP A 596 10.36 -1.47 13.26
N ARG A 597 9.05 -1.76 13.24
CA ARG A 597 7.99 -0.76 13.05
C ARG A 597 7.73 0.12 14.30
N ASP A 598 8.03 -0.39 15.48
CA ASP A 598 7.53 0.18 16.74
C ASP A 598 8.53 1.17 17.39
N ASP A 599 9.83 1.09 17.08
CA ASP A 599 10.86 2.00 17.59
C ASP A 599 11.87 2.41 16.50
N LYS A 600 11.60 3.52 15.82
CA LYS A 600 12.45 4.06 14.74
C LYS A 600 13.86 4.40 15.21
N ALA A 601 14.01 4.96 16.41
CA ALA A 601 15.29 5.44 16.92
C ALA A 601 16.27 4.29 17.20
N ASN A 602 15.75 3.09 17.50
CA ASN A 602 16.56 1.92 17.86
C ASN A 602 16.58 0.81 16.80
N ARG A 603 16.15 1.07 15.56
CA ARG A 603 16.16 0.08 14.46
C ARG A 603 17.53 -0.54 14.19
N LEU A 604 18.57 0.29 14.27
CA LEU A 604 19.96 -0.11 14.03
C LEU A 604 20.77 -0.29 15.31
N ASN A 605 20.15 -0.11 16.49
CA ASN A 605 20.79 -0.30 17.78
C ASN A 605 21.00 -1.80 18.03
N PRO A 606 22.24 -2.34 18.07
CA PRO A 606 22.46 -3.77 18.25
C PRO A 606 21.95 -4.31 19.59
N SER A 607 21.75 -3.44 20.60
CA SER A 607 21.14 -3.79 21.89
C SER A 607 19.64 -4.11 21.75
N ASN A 608 19.01 -3.74 20.64
CA ASN A 608 17.67 -4.18 20.25
C ASN A 608 17.71 -5.50 19.45
N GLY A 609 18.84 -6.21 19.45
CA GLY A 609 19.06 -7.39 18.61
C GLY A 609 19.40 -8.66 19.39
N LEU A 610 18.83 -9.79 18.96
CA LEU A 610 19.20 -11.13 19.37
C LEU A 610 19.70 -11.92 18.16
N CYS A 611 20.79 -12.68 18.31
CA CYS A 611 21.17 -13.67 17.31
C CYS A 611 20.38 -14.96 17.54
N LEU A 612 19.41 -15.25 16.68
CA LEU A 612 18.52 -16.40 16.81
C LEU A 612 18.68 -17.37 15.65
N SER A 613 18.31 -18.64 15.86
CA SER A 613 18.08 -19.55 14.74
C SER A 613 16.77 -19.16 14.04
N ALA A 614 16.59 -19.50 12.76
CA ALA A 614 15.36 -19.19 12.03
C ALA A 614 14.07 -19.68 12.73
N ILE A 615 14.13 -20.81 13.44
CA ILE A 615 12.99 -21.34 14.20
C ILE A 615 12.74 -20.51 15.47
N HIS A 616 13.82 -20.15 16.18
CA HIS A 616 13.71 -19.35 17.40
C HIS A 616 13.24 -17.93 17.11
N ASP A 617 13.74 -17.34 16.02
CA ASP A 617 13.28 -16.05 15.49
C ASP A 617 11.76 -16.06 15.28
N LYS A 618 11.24 -17.05 14.53
CA LYS A 618 9.79 -17.15 14.29
C LYS A 618 8.99 -17.41 15.55
N ALA A 619 9.52 -18.18 16.50
CA ALA A 619 8.85 -18.38 17.78
C ALA A 619 8.86 -17.11 18.65
N PHE A 620 9.94 -16.32 18.60
CA PHE A 620 10.08 -15.07 19.34
C PHE A 620 9.16 -13.99 18.75
N ASP A 621 9.20 -13.76 17.44
CA ASP A 621 8.31 -12.85 16.70
C ASP A 621 6.81 -13.15 16.93
N ALA A 622 6.45 -14.43 17.02
CA ALA A 622 5.08 -14.87 17.26
C ALA A 622 4.68 -14.80 18.74
N GLY A 623 5.56 -14.33 19.62
CA GLY A 623 5.32 -14.25 21.06
C GLY A 623 5.27 -15.59 21.76
N LEU A 624 5.67 -16.68 21.12
CA LEU A 624 5.65 -18.03 21.67
C LEU A 624 6.80 -18.26 22.67
N ILE A 625 7.88 -17.49 22.53
CA ILE A 625 8.98 -17.41 23.49
C ILE A 625 9.31 -15.94 23.79
N SER A 626 9.87 -15.67 24.96
CA SER A 626 10.34 -14.34 25.35
C SER A 626 11.49 -14.46 26.37
N LEU A 627 11.88 -13.36 27.02
CA LEU A 627 12.95 -13.31 28.02
C LEU A 627 12.48 -12.64 29.31
N THR A 628 13.01 -13.09 30.45
CA THR A 628 12.93 -12.37 31.73
C THR A 628 13.87 -11.16 31.73
N ASP A 629 13.75 -10.27 32.72
CA ASP A 629 14.69 -9.15 32.90
C ASP A 629 16.14 -9.65 33.13
N ASP A 630 16.29 -10.87 33.66
CA ASP A 630 17.57 -11.57 33.83
C ASP A 630 17.98 -12.40 32.58
N CYS A 631 17.31 -12.23 31.44
CA CYS A 631 17.58 -12.92 30.19
C CYS A 631 17.43 -14.46 30.23
N GLN A 632 16.52 -14.97 31.07
CA GLN A 632 16.09 -16.37 31.02
C GLN A 632 14.95 -16.57 30.03
N ILE A 633 14.98 -17.68 29.29
CA ILE A 633 14.00 -17.96 28.24
C ILE A 633 12.65 -18.34 28.84
N LEU A 634 11.63 -17.58 28.46
CA LEU A 634 10.22 -17.90 28.70
C LEU A 634 9.68 -18.66 27.49
N VAL A 635 8.98 -19.77 27.74
CA VAL A 635 8.26 -20.53 26.70
C VAL A 635 6.79 -20.57 27.07
N SER A 636 5.94 -20.18 26.13
CA SER A 636 4.51 -20.06 26.36
C SER A 636 3.83 -21.37 26.75
N VAL A 637 2.78 -21.28 27.53
CA VAL A 637 1.90 -22.38 27.92
C VAL A 637 1.27 -23.01 26.69
N GLN A 638 0.98 -22.21 25.66
CA GLN A 638 0.46 -22.70 24.38
C GLN A 638 1.42 -23.69 23.72
N VAL A 639 2.71 -23.35 23.62
CA VAL A 639 3.74 -24.26 23.07
C VAL A 639 3.87 -25.52 23.92
N LYS A 640 3.85 -25.39 25.25
CA LYS A 640 3.94 -26.54 26.17
C LYS A 640 2.74 -27.48 26.05
N ARG A 641 1.54 -26.97 25.72
CA ARG A 641 0.30 -27.75 25.58
C ARG A 641 0.07 -28.33 24.19
N ALA A 642 0.67 -27.76 23.15
CA ALA A 642 0.45 -28.17 21.76
C ALA A 642 0.83 -29.62 21.46
N ALA A 643 1.65 -30.26 22.31
CA ALA A 643 2.12 -31.64 22.18
C ALA A 643 2.78 -31.96 20.81
N ASP A 644 3.26 -30.95 20.10
CA ASP A 644 3.96 -31.10 18.83
C ASP A 644 5.35 -31.74 19.06
N PRO A 645 5.67 -32.88 18.42
CA PRO A 645 6.92 -33.60 18.65
C PRO A 645 8.18 -32.75 18.38
N PHE A 646 8.14 -31.87 17.38
CA PHE A 646 9.30 -31.07 16.98
C PHE A 646 9.52 -29.90 17.95
N LEU A 647 8.45 -29.19 18.34
CA LEU A 647 8.54 -28.12 19.34
C LEU A 647 8.96 -28.65 20.72
N ASN A 648 8.51 -29.85 21.09
CA ASN A 648 8.94 -30.52 22.32
C ASN A 648 10.44 -30.84 22.35
N GLN A 649 11.07 -31.00 21.18
CA GLN A 649 12.49 -31.25 21.08
C GLN A 649 13.32 -29.96 20.98
N VAL A 650 12.80 -28.93 20.31
CA VAL A 650 13.60 -27.75 19.92
C VAL A 650 13.31 -26.52 20.77
N VAL A 651 12.07 -26.30 21.20
CA VAL A 651 11.63 -25.05 21.86
C VAL A 651 11.32 -25.26 23.34
N VAL A 652 10.54 -26.28 23.69
CA VAL A 652 10.16 -26.56 25.08
C VAL A 652 11.36 -26.73 26.03
N PRO A 653 12.45 -27.43 25.64
CA PRO A 653 13.60 -27.62 26.52
C PRO A 653 14.37 -26.33 26.84
N LEU A 654 14.11 -25.24 26.10
CA LEU A 654 14.73 -23.94 26.35
C LEU A 654 14.17 -23.24 27.59
N ALA A 655 12.97 -23.60 28.04
CA ALA A 655 12.30 -22.94 29.16
C ALA A 655 13.21 -22.85 30.41
N GLY A 656 13.37 -21.64 30.94
CA GLY A 656 14.19 -21.36 32.12
C GLY A 656 15.71 -21.37 31.89
N ARG A 657 16.19 -21.68 30.68
CA ARG A 657 17.62 -21.59 30.37
C ARG A 657 18.04 -20.13 30.22
N GLN A 658 19.27 -19.85 30.61
CA GLN A 658 19.93 -18.57 30.34
C GLN A 658 20.33 -18.50 28.85
N ILE A 659 20.08 -17.37 28.18
CA ILE A 659 20.70 -17.14 26.87
C ILE A 659 22.20 -16.86 27.05
N GLU A 660 23.00 -17.22 26.04
CA GLU A 660 24.36 -16.68 25.98
C GLU A 660 24.30 -15.19 25.69
N LEU A 661 24.82 -14.38 26.62
CA LEU A 661 24.88 -12.93 26.46
C LEU A 661 25.94 -12.56 25.40
N PRO A 662 25.70 -11.48 24.64
CA PRO A 662 26.65 -11.03 23.65
C PRO A 662 27.90 -10.43 24.34
N GLU A 663 29.03 -10.40 23.64
CA GLU A 663 30.26 -9.78 24.16
C GLU A 663 30.11 -8.26 24.32
N ARG A 664 29.20 -7.66 23.54
CA ARG A 664 28.94 -6.22 23.46
C ARG A 664 27.45 -5.98 23.25
N PHE A 665 27.00 -4.74 23.45
CA PHE A 665 25.60 -4.36 23.19
C PHE A 665 24.59 -5.36 23.82
N PRO A 666 24.68 -5.61 25.13
CA PRO A 666 23.74 -6.51 25.80
C PRO A 666 22.30 -6.02 25.58
N PRO A 667 21.33 -6.95 25.47
CA PRO A 667 19.96 -6.56 25.21
C PRO A 667 19.44 -5.67 26.34
N THR A 668 18.89 -4.50 25.99
CA THR A 668 18.43 -3.53 26.99
C THR A 668 17.22 -4.10 27.75
N PRO A 669 17.18 -4.04 29.10
CA PRO A 669 16.04 -4.55 29.87
C PRO A 669 14.69 -3.94 29.46
N ALA A 670 14.67 -2.66 29.06
CA ALA A 670 13.48 -2.00 28.54
C ALA A 670 12.94 -2.64 27.25
N PHE A 671 13.81 -3.06 26.33
CA PHE A 671 13.40 -3.73 25.10
C PHE A 671 12.83 -5.12 25.40
N ILE A 672 13.50 -5.89 26.26
CA ILE A 672 13.02 -7.21 26.68
C ILE A 672 11.64 -7.09 27.34
N ARG A 673 11.47 -6.11 28.23
CA ARG A 673 10.19 -5.81 28.87
C ARG A 673 9.12 -5.47 27.85
N HIS A 674 9.42 -4.60 26.88
CA HIS A 674 8.48 -4.26 25.81
C HIS A 674 8.04 -5.49 25.02
N HIS A 675 8.96 -6.37 24.61
CA HIS A 675 8.60 -7.62 23.94
C HIS A 675 7.71 -8.48 24.84
N ARG A 676 8.07 -8.59 26.13
CA ARG A 676 7.30 -9.38 27.09
C ARG A 676 5.90 -8.82 27.29
N GLU A 677 5.70 -7.51 27.30
CA GLU A 677 4.40 -6.88 27.54
C GLU A 677 3.52 -6.79 26.28
N SER A 678 4.13 -6.56 25.11
CA SER A 678 3.41 -6.26 23.86
C SER A 678 3.28 -7.44 22.90
N ILE A 679 4.14 -8.46 23.03
CA ILE A 679 4.28 -9.53 22.01
C ILE A 679 4.08 -10.92 22.62
N PHE A 680 4.65 -11.18 23.80
CA PHE A 680 4.59 -12.50 24.43
C PHE A 680 3.14 -12.92 24.73
N VAL A 681 2.74 -14.11 24.29
CA VAL A 681 1.31 -14.49 24.31
C VAL A 681 0.73 -14.78 25.69
N ASP A 682 1.58 -15.03 26.70
CA ASP A 682 1.13 -15.36 28.06
C ASP A 682 1.19 -14.18 29.04
N SER A 683 1.67 -13.00 28.62
CA SER A 683 1.62 -11.77 29.43
C SER A 683 0.31 -11.00 29.23
N VAL A 684 -0.41 -11.28 28.14
CA VAL A 684 -1.74 -10.73 27.84
C VAL A 684 -2.80 -11.51 28.64
N GLY A 685 -2.77 -11.35 29.97
CA GLY A 685 -3.74 -11.99 30.87
C GLY A 685 -3.13 -12.58 32.14
N ALA A 686 -2.66 -11.71 33.04
CA ALA A 686 -2.57 -11.99 34.48
C ALA A 686 -3.10 -10.76 35.23
#